data_AF-A0A5A8D4S9-F1
#
_entry.id   AF-A0A5A8D4S9-F1
#
_cell.length_a   1.000
_cell.length_b   1.000
_cell.length_c   1.000
_cell.angle_alpha   90.00
_cell.angle_beta   90.00
_cell.angle_gamma   90.00
#
_symmetry.space_group_name_H-M   'P 1'
#
loop_
_entity.id
_entity.type
_entity.pdbx_description
1 polymer ?
#
loop_
_entity_poly.entity_id
_entity_poly.type
_entity_poly.pdbx_seq_one_letter_code
_entity_poly.pdbx_strand_id
1 'polypeptide(L)'
;MTLSFYGQASPRINATSVLSVAAEQPDTLASGLARGESVEAKLETIRPLDGVLVEPNATDGPIGWHGSAPLCAPASQGGAVSRITFNEHGGDVPALEVTSAVFGRDNVTGALVAANVTLMHDGQGGSVRGSTEYEVCSGRGVCDHLLGDCLCFDNYFASDGDGQPGSRADCGFASVNISDCPNVLDRCSARGVCDSQRVINGSLLVVDDYAPFVNETFLYKCNCYHGYEGGDCSIQSCPMAPAWFDEASSDNTAHALAPCSNMGHCDGVTGQCICRPGFTGEACERMECPKDRSGVECGGRGRCLTLREAASKAVRHGWRQGQDEVQVVSCSLSDTESFVLELNHHQTFPIRANASEASVRSLLEELPTVGFVQVTFRPGPVACLATGNEIRIQFISHDVDTPQLVATSPAGVANAQLTVETVQNGNRITYGETQGDMKRWDANKITLCDCDGRPNYNMTRPIDATYDEASAGTAFTGYTGAGFDSALDLGRFVGLTCSERPCPHGPDPLGGTEALGQLETQTISCKSPTLAGGNNVSVITLSHMGVSTTPLAINTTQPELKLALERLASVGVVDVAMSDGALCTATGAQTNVTFLTEFGDLPLIRASVSSGEFGEIDIAEAVKGTRENVECNRQGICDKATGLCHCFSHRVSGDGAQSPGRRGDCGGLDHLFTDGA
;
A
#
# COMPACT_ATOMS: atom_id res chain seq x y z
N MET A 1 -3.20 -34.09 -17.83
CA MET A 1 -3.06 -33.51 -16.48
C MET A 1 -2.18 -32.28 -16.51
N THR A 2 -2.19 -31.49 -15.43
CA THR A 2 -1.21 -30.44 -15.14
C THR A 2 -0.71 -30.63 -13.71
N LEU A 3 0.60 -30.48 -13.54
CA LEU A 3 1.26 -30.44 -12.22
C LEU A 3 1.63 -29.00 -11.90
N SER A 4 1.52 -28.59 -10.64
CA SER A 4 2.03 -27.32 -10.15
C SER A 4 3.06 -27.47 -9.06
N PHE A 5 3.99 -26.53 -9.05
CA PHE A 5 5.05 -26.38 -8.05
C PHE A 5 5.20 -24.89 -7.73
N TYR A 6 5.19 -24.53 -6.44
CA TYR A 6 5.14 -23.12 -6.00
C TYR A 6 4.08 -22.28 -6.73
N GLY A 7 2.89 -22.85 -6.99
CA GLY A 7 1.80 -22.16 -7.69
C GLY A 7 1.99 -21.97 -9.21
N GLN A 8 3.13 -22.38 -9.79
CA GLN A 8 3.34 -22.39 -11.24
C GLN A 8 2.92 -23.74 -11.82
N ALA A 9 2.06 -23.72 -12.84
CA ALA A 9 1.57 -24.94 -13.48
C ALA A 9 2.37 -25.27 -14.75
N SER A 10 2.73 -26.55 -14.89
CA SER A 10 3.27 -27.11 -16.12
C SER A 10 2.28 -27.00 -17.30
N PRO A 11 2.78 -26.97 -18.53
CA PRO A 11 1.99 -27.26 -19.73
C PRO A 11 1.25 -28.59 -19.58
N ARG A 12 0.17 -28.78 -20.34
CA ARG A 12 -0.58 -30.04 -20.30
C ARG A 12 0.33 -31.23 -20.58
N ILE A 13 0.30 -32.18 -19.65
CA ILE A 13 0.94 -33.50 -19.75
C ILE A 13 -0.12 -34.49 -20.24
N ASN A 14 0.18 -35.18 -21.35
CA ASN A 14 -0.74 -36.15 -21.93
C ASN A 14 -0.50 -37.54 -21.31
N ALA A 15 -1.49 -38.42 -21.35
CA ALA A 15 -1.34 -39.81 -20.88
C ALA A 15 -0.29 -40.58 -21.69
N THR A 16 -0.03 -40.14 -22.93
CA THR A 16 0.96 -40.71 -23.84
C THR A 16 2.33 -40.06 -23.75
N SER A 17 2.52 -39.03 -22.91
CA SER A 17 3.83 -38.40 -22.70
C SER A 17 4.84 -39.40 -22.15
N VAL A 18 6.04 -39.41 -22.73
CA VAL A 18 7.19 -40.17 -22.21
C VAL A 18 7.79 -39.47 -21.00
N LEU A 19 8.42 -40.23 -20.11
CA LEU A 19 8.95 -39.69 -18.86
C LEU A 19 10.11 -38.72 -19.10
N SER A 20 11.10 -39.12 -19.89
CA SER A 20 12.37 -38.39 -20.02
C SER A 20 12.67 -37.81 -21.40
N VAL A 21 13.49 -36.75 -21.43
CA VAL A 21 13.94 -36.08 -22.66
C VAL A 21 14.77 -37.03 -23.54
N ALA A 22 15.58 -37.91 -22.93
CA ALA A 22 16.40 -38.89 -23.65
C ALA A 22 15.57 -39.93 -24.44
N ALA A 23 14.28 -40.06 -24.12
CA ALA A 23 13.36 -40.98 -24.79
C ALA A 23 12.56 -40.34 -25.93
N GLU A 24 12.73 -39.04 -26.19
CA GLU A 24 12.07 -38.36 -27.31
C GLU A 24 12.67 -38.82 -28.65
N GLN A 25 11.81 -39.15 -29.63
CA GLN A 25 12.28 -39.49 -30.98
C GLN A 25 12.43 -38.20 -31.82
N PRO A 26 13.61 -37.97 -32.43
CA PRO A 26 13.85 -36.73 -33.16
C PRO A 26 13.10 -36.60 -34.50
N ASP A 27 12.70 -37.71 -35.16
CA ASP A 27 12.46 -37.70 -36.62
C ASP A 27 11.16 -38.38 -37.15
N THR A 28 10.12 -38.68 -36.36
CA THR A 28 8.96 -39.43 -36.90
C THR A 28 7.58 -38.77 -36.68
N LEU A 29 6.94 -38.44 -37.80
CA LEU A 29 5.51 -38.08 -37.96
C LEU A 29 4.55 -39.28 -37.69
N ALA A 30 4.99 -40.30 -36.96
CA ALA A 30 4.30 -41.57 -36.81
C ALA A 30 4.35 -42.17 -35.39
N SER A 31 4.27 -41.35 -34.35
CA SER A 31 3.66 -41.70 -33.04
C SER A 31 3.70 -40.50 -32.09
N GLY A 32 3.03 -39.39 -32.43
CA GLY A 32 2.54 -38.38 -31.49
C GLY A 32 3.51 -37.68 -30.51
N LEU A 33 4.83 -37.90 -30.55
CA LEU A 33 5.78 -37.34 -29.58
C LEU A 33 6.81 -36.49 -30.32
N ALA A 34 6.67 -35.17 -30.21
CA ALA A 34 7.65 -34.19 -30.69
C ALA A 34 8.69 -33.89 -29.59
N ARG A 35 9.78 -33.21 -29.96
CA ARG A 35 10.78 -32.71 -29.00
C ARG A 35 10.14 -31.70 -28.02
N GLY A 36 10.29 -31.89 -26.71
CA GLY A 36 9.66 -31.09 -25.65
C GLY A 36 8.30 -31.59 -25.14
N GLU A 37 7.92 -32.83 -25.46
CA GLU A 37 6.67 -33.46 -25.00
C GLU A 37 6.87 -34.45 -23.84
N SER A 38 8.11 -34.63 -23.36
CA SER A 38 8.41 -35.41 -22.16
C SER A 38 7.88 -34.75 -20.88
N VAL A 39 7.69 -35.56 -19.84
CA VAL A 39 7.27 -35.07 -18.53
C VAL A 39 8.37 -34.21 -17.91
N GLU A 40 9.63 -34.62 -18.02
CA GLU A 40 10.81 -33.82 -17.65
C GLU A 40 10.77 -32.42 -18.28
N ALA A 41 10.72 -32.32 -19.61
CA ALA A 41 10.77 -31.03 -20.31
C ALA A 41 9.59 -30.12 -19.92
N LYS A 42 8.41 -30.68 -19.67
CA LYS A 42 7.24 -29.91 -19.21
C LYS A 42 7.38 -29.45 -17.77
N LEU A 43 8.01 -30.24 -16.89
CA LEU A 43 8.31 -29.82 -15.53
C LEU A 43 9.40 -28.76 -15.49
N GLU A 44 10.43 -28.85 -16.33
CA GLU A 44 11.50 -27.84 -16.46
C GLU A 44 11.01 -26.48 -16.99
N THR A 45 9.79 -26.41 -17.54
CA THR A 45 9.17 -25.10 -17.84
C THR A 45 8.66 -24.36 -16.60
N ILE A 46 8.51 -25.05 -15.46
CA ILE A 46 8.19 -24.43 -14.18
C ILE A 46 9.49 -23.84 -13.64
N ARG A 47 9.60 -22.52 -13.50
CA ARG A 47 10.88 -21.83 -13.24
C ARG A 47 11.66 -22.34 -12.01
N PRO A 48 11.01 -22.72 -10.89
CA PRO A 48 11.71 -23.29 -9.75
C PRO A 48 12.12 -24.75 -9.91
N LEU A 49 11.90 -25.38 -11.07
CA LEU A 49 12.31 -26.74 -11.38
C LEU A 49 13.37 -26.70 -12.47
N ASP A 50 14.64 -26.73 -12.06
CA ASP A 50 15.76 -26.95 -12.99
C ASP A 50 16.43 -28.30 -12.70
N GLY A 51 16.90 -28.98 -13.75
CA GLY A 51 17.56 -30.28 -13.67
C GLY A 51 16.73 -31.42 -13.03
N VAL A 52 15.43 -31.49 -13.31
CA VAL A 52 14.55 -32.55 -12.79
C VAL A 52 14.71 -33.84 -13.59
N LEU A 53 14.87 -34.97 -12.90
CA LEU A 53 14.95 -36.30 -13.50
C LEU A 53 13.64 -37.07 -13.24
N VAL A 54 13.02 -37.64 -14.28
CA VAL A 54 11.79 -38.43 -14.18
C VAL A 54 12.01 -39.84 -14.74
N GLU A 55 11.94 -40.83 -13.85
CA GLU A 55 12.27 -42.22 -14.17
C GLU A 55 11.15 -43.18 -13.75
N PRO A 56 11.03 -44.36 -14.38
CA PRO A 56 10.14 -45.41 -13.87
C PRO A 56 10.63 -45.94 -12.52
N ASN A 57 9.71 -46.38 -11.65
CA ASN A 57 10.08 -46.95 -10.36
C ASN A 57 10.84 -48.28 -10.51
N ALA A 58 12.03 -48.39 -9.90
CA ALA A 58 12.95 -49.51 -10.07
C ALA A 58 12.45 -50.87 -9.51
N THR A 59 11.40 -50.88 -8.67
CA THR A 59 10.86 -52.11 -8.08
C THR A 59 9.91 -52.90 -8.99
N ASP A 60 9.52 -52.36 -10.15
CA ASP A 60 8.54 -53.01 -11.05
C ASP A 60 9.14 -54.12 -11.95
N GLY A 61 10.35 -54.58 -11.65
CA GLY A 61 11.02 -55.68 -12.37
C GLY A 61 11.49 -55.29 -13.77
N PRO A 62 12.18 -56.20 -14.50
CA PRO A 62 12.77 -55.90 -15.79
C PRO A 62 11.69 -55.91 -16.88
N ILE A 63 10.80 -54.92 -16.86
CA ILE A 63 10.12 -54.52 -18.08
C ILE A 63 11.20 -53.80 -18.88
N GLY A 64 11.61 -54.42 -19.99
CA GLY A 64 12.83 -54.08 -20.72
C GLY A 64 13.06 -52.59 -20.90
N TRP A 65 14.32 -52.18 -20.69
CA TRP A 65 14.87 -50.88 -21.01
C TRP A 65 14.42 -50.38 -22.38
N HIS A 66 13.32 -49.65 -22.38
CA HIS A 66 12.93 -48.69 -23.40
C HIS A 66 12.25 -47.56 -22.63
N GLY A 67 12.77 -46.33 -22.73
CA GLY A 67 12.25 -45.12 -22.08
C GLY A 67 10.84 -44.70 -22.52
N SER A 68 9.99 -45.64 -22.91
CA SER A 68 8.66 -45.44 -23.49
C SER A 68 7.52 -45.77 -22.52
N ALA A 69 7.77 -45.92 -21.22
CA ALA A 69 6.70 -46.12 -20.24
C ALA A 69 5.89 -44.82 -20.11
N PRO A 70 4.56 -44.85 -20.30
CA PRO A 70 3.72 -43.67 -20.12
C PRO A 70 3.61 -43.30 -18.64
N LEU A 71 3.49 -42.00 -18.35
CA LEU A 71 3.27 -41.49 -16.98
C LEU A 71 2.05 -42.11 -16.29
N CYS A 72 1.04 -42.52 -17.07
CA CYS A 72 -0.14 -43.19 -16.57
C CYS A 72 -0.40 -44.47 -17.38
N ALA A 73 -0.65 -45.59 -16.69
CA ALA A 73 -1.10 -46.84 -17.31
C ALA A 73 -2.60 -47.08 -17.05
N PRO A 74 -3.32 -47.77 -17.96
CA PRO A 74 -4.71 -48.14 -17.74
C PRO A 74 -4.86 -49.03 -16.49
N ALA A 75 -5.96 -48.87 -15.74
CA ALA A 75 -6.22 -49.59 -14.49
C ALA A 75 -6.16 -51.13 -14.65
N SER A 76 -6.43 -51.65 -15.85
CA SER A 76 -6.31 -53.08 -16.19
C SER A 76 -4.88 -53.62 -16.19
N GLN A 77 -3.86 -52.75 -16.12
CA GLN A 77 -2.44 -53.09 -16.10
C GLN A 77 -1.77 -52.85 -14.72
N GLY A 78 -2.56 -52.55 -13.67
CA GLY A 78 -2.02 -52.38 -12.31
C GLY A 78 -1.54 -50.96 -11.97
N GLY A 79 -1.70 -50.00 -12.87
CA GLY A 79 -1.22 -48.62 -12.69
C GLY A 79 0.25 -48.44 -13.10
N ALA A 80 0.75 -47.20 -13.07
CA ALA A 80 2.15 -46.87 -13.33
C ALA A 80 2.67 -46.00 -12.18
N VAL A 81 3.91 -46.23 -11.75
CA VAL A 81 4.59 -45.39 -10.76
C VAL A 81 5.84 -44.79 -11.40
N SER A 82 5.94 -43.47 -11.37
CA SER A 82 7.11 -42.72 -11.83
C SER A 82 7.73 -41.99 -10.65
N ARG A 83 9.05 -41.94 -10.60
CA ARG A 83 9.83 -41.21 -9.60
C ARG A 83 10.31 -39.91 -10.21
N ILE A 84 10.09 -38.82 -9.48
CA ILE A 84 10.59 -37.48 -9.83
C ILE A 84 11.70 -37.16 -8.81
N THR A 85 12.88 -36.83 -9.31
CA THR A 85 14.05 -36.48 -8.51
C THR A 85 14.45 -35.04 -8.81
N PHE A 86 14.58 -34.24 -7.76
CA PHE A 86 15.04 -32.85 -7.83
C PHE A 86 16.55 -32.85 -7.61
N ASN A 87 17.33 -32.66 -8.67
CA ASN A 87 18.80 -32.74 -8.54
C ASN A 87 19.41 -31.40 -8.12
N GLU A 88 18.79 -30.28 -8.49
CA GLU A 88 19.35 -28.96 -8.23
C GLU A 88 18.79 -28.29 -6.97
N HIS A 89 17.62 -28.73 -6.49
CA HIS A 89 16.98 -28.21 -5.29
C HIS A 89 17.09 -29.21 -4.14
N GLY A 90 18.06 -29.00 -3.26
CA GLY A 90 18.21 -29.75 -2.02
C GLY A 90 17.20 -29.33 -0.93
N GLY A 91 17.11 -30.11 0.15
CA GLY A 91 16.22 -29.83 1.28
C GLY A 91 14.81 -30.42 1.16
N ASP A 92 13.98 -30.06 2.13
CA ASP A 92 12.57 -30.48 2.20
C ASP A 92 11.74 -29.59 1.25
N VAL A 93 11.78 -29.92 -0.04
CA VAL A 93 11.06 -29.18 -1.09
C VAL A 93 9.55 -29.40 -0.97
N PRO A 94 8.70 -28.38 -1.23
CA PRO A 94 7.25 -28.55 -1.17
C PRO A 94 6.74 -29.65 -2.10
N ALA A 95 5.59 -30.24 -1.75
CA ALA A 95 4.97 -31.25 -2.59
C ALA A 95 4.53 -30.65 -3.94
N LEU A 96 4.70 -31.43 -5.02
CA LEU A 96 3.99 -31.17 -6.27
C LEU A 96 2.49 -31.33 -6.06
N GLU A 97 1.70 -30.54 -6.78
CA GLU A 97 0.24 -30.60 -6.71
C GLU A 97 -0.38 -30.94 -8.08
N VAL A 98 -1.45 -31.75 -8.07
CA VAL A 98 -2.21 -32.05 -9.28
C VAL A 98 -3.32 -31.02 -9.44
N THR A 99 -3.14 -30.04 -10.32
CA THR A 99 -4.14 -28.99 -10.59
C THR A 99 -5.22 -29.43 -11.55
N SER A 100 -4.94 -30.41 -12.41
CA SER A 100 -5.97 -31.07 -13.22
C SER A 100 -5.61 -32.52 -13.54
N ALA A 101 -6.52 -33.46 -13.30
CA ALA A 101 -6.32 -34.89 -13.59
C ALA A 101 -7.13 -35.39 -14.81
N VAL A 102 -7.49 -34.46 -15.72
CA VAL A 102 -8.29 -34.78 -16.91
C VAL A 102 -7.36 -35.12 -18.08
N PHE A 103 -7.56 -36.30 -18.67
CA PHE A 103 -6.75 -36.81 -19.78
C PHE A 103 -7.49 -36.91 -21.12
N GLY A 104 -8.83 -36.77 -21.12
CA GLY A 104 -9.61 -36.72 -22.35
C GLY A 104 -11.11 -36.73 -22.11
N ARG A 105 -11.87 -36.93 -23.21
CA ARG A 105 -13.29 -37.28 -23.17
C ARG A 105 -13.48 -38.65 -23.82
N ASP A 106 -14.39 -39.43 -23.28
CA ASP A 106 -14.86 -40.66 -23.91
C ASP A 106 -15.51 -40.30 -25.26
N ASN A 107 -15.02 -40.87 -26.36
CA ASN A 107 -15.50 -40.56 -27.72
C ASN A 107 -16.91 -41.09 -28.02
N VAL A 108 -17.50 -41.87 -27.12
CA VAL A 108 -18.86 -42.43 -27.23
C VAL A 108 -19.82 -41.68 -26.31
N THR A 109 -19.42 -41.39 -25.06
CA THR A 109 -20.29 -40.79 -24.05
C THR A 109 -20.07 -39.29 -23.83
N GLY A 110 -18.96 -38.73 -24.33
CA GLY A 110 -18.56 -37.33 -24.12
C GLY A 110 -18.16 -37.00 -22.68
N ALA A 111 -18.18 -38.00 -21.78
CA ALA A 111 -17.83 -37.87 -20.38
C ALA A 111 -16.31 -37.63 -20.22
N LEU A 112 -15.93 -36.83 -19.22
CA LEU A 112 -14.53 -36.58 -18.91
C LEU A 112 -13.89 -37.88 -18.38
N VAL A 113 -12.79 -38.29 -19.00
CA VAL A 113 -11.95 -39.38 -18.49
C VAL A 113 -10.91 -38.75 -17.56
N ALA A 114 -11.15 -38.89 -16.26
CA ALA A 114 -10.19 -38.53 -15.22
C ALA A 114 -9.37 -39.77 -14.84
N ALA A 115 -8.05 -39.60 -14.67
CA ALA A 115 -7.23 -40.65 -14.06
C ALA A 115 -7.15 -40.40 -12.55
N ASN A 116 -7.02 -41.49 -11.77
CA ASN A 116 -6.72 -41.37 -10.35
C ASN A 116 -5.19 -41.18 -10.21
N VAL A 117 -4.77 -39.95 -9.94
CA VAL A 117 -3.34 -39.59 -9.78
C VAL A 117 -3.10 -39.28 -8.31
N THR A 118 -2.20 -40.04 -7.69
CA THR A 118 -1.79 -39.82 -6.30
C THR A 118 -0.32 -39.44 -6.28
N LEU A 119 0.00 -38.30 -5.68
CA LEU A 119 1.37 -37.88 -5.43
C LEU A 119 1.79 -38.35 -4.03
N MET A 120 2.96 -38.97 -3.95
CA MET A 120 3.56 -39.45 -2.71
C MET A 120 4.80 -38.59 -2.42
N HIS A 121 4.86 -37.97 -1.25
CA HIS A 121 5.94 -37.08 -0.83
C HIS A 121 6.31 -37.33 0.64
N ASP A 122 7.37 -36.69 1.13
CA ASP A 122 7.83 -36.68 2.53
C ASP A 122 7.97 -38.06 3.18
N GLY A 123 8.52 -39.03 2.43
CA GLY A 123 8.76 -40.38 2.94
C GLY A 123 7.58 -41.34 2.77
N GLN A 124 6.49 -40.90 2.13
CA GLN A 124 5.36 -41.77 1.80
C GLN A 124 5.62 -42.56 0.52
N GLY A 125 5.18 -43.83 0.50
CA GLY A 125 5.06 -44.61 -0.74
C GLY A 125 6.35 -44.80 -1.56
N GLY A 126 7.53 -44.76 -0.91
CA GLY A 126 8.83 -44.87 -1.57
C GLY A 126 9.46 -43.54 -1.98
N SER A 127 8.77 -42.40 -1.76
CA SER A 127 9.41 -41.08 -1.78
C SER A 127 10.40 -40.94 -0.62
N VAL A 128 11.34 -40.01 -0.75
CA VAL A 128 12.35 -39.71 0.28
C VAL A 128 12.14 -38.27 0.72
N ARG A 129 12.00 -38.05 2.03
CA ARG A 129 12.04 -36.69 2.58
C ARG A 129 13.45 -36.14 2.40
N GLY A 130 13.59 -35.02 1.69
CA GLY A 130 14.90 -34.41 1.45
C GLY A 130 15.57 -34.00 2.75
N SER A 131 16.83 -34.40 2.92
CA SER A 131 17.64 -34.07 4.12
C SER A 131 18.94 -33.35 3.75
N THR A 132 19.17 -33.07 2.47
CA THR A 132 20.31 -32.28 1.99
C THR A 132 20.10 -30.80 2.34
N GLU A 133 21.18 -30.04 2.47
CA GLU A 133 21.10 -28.60 2.71
C GLU A 133 20.96 -27.83 1.38
N TYR A 134 20.20 -26.73 1.38
CA TYR A 134 20.10 -25.81 0.24
C TYR A 134 20.92 -24.56 0.56
N GLU A 135 22.23 -24.66 0.34
CA GLU A 135 23.21 -23.62 0.65
C GLU A 135 23.86 -23.08 -0.63
N VAL A 136 24.03 -21.75 -0.71
CA VAL A 136 24.63 -21.09 -1.87
C VAL A 136 26.09 -21.53 -2.01
N CYS A 137 26.44 -22.06 -3.19
CA CYS A 137 27.77 -22.61 -3.47
C CYS A 137 28.25 -23.62 -2.40
N SER A 138 27.32 -24.42 -1.87
CA SER A 138 27.56 -25.40 -0.78
C SER A 138 28.21 -24.79 0.47
N GLY A 139 28.19 -23.47 0.63
CA GLY A 139 28.97 -22.75 1.66
C GLY A 139 30.48 -22.81 1.46
N ARG A 140 30.96 -23.28 0.30
CA ARG A 140 32.38 -23.51 -0.05
C ARG A 140 32.88 -22.65 -1.20
N GLY A 141 32.15 -21.59 -1.52
CA GLY A 141 32.54 -20.58 -2.47
C GLY A 141 31.78 -19.29 -2.26
N VAL A 142 32.10 -18.30 -3.09
CA VAL A 142 31.38 -17.04 -3.20
C VAL A 142 30.59 -17.06 -4.50
N CYS A 143 29.29 -16.76 -4.44
CA CYS A 143 28.45 -16.65 -5.63
C CYS A 143 28.69 -15.29 -6.30
N ASP A 144 29.07 -15.31 -7.58
CA ASP A 144 28.95 -14.15 -8.43
C ASP A 144 27.48 -14.03 -8.86
N HIS A 145 26.71 -13.20 -8.14
CA HIS A 145 25.29 -13.01 -8.43
C HIS A 145 25.01 -12.32 -9.78
N LEU A 146 26.02 -11.75 -10.46
CA LEU A 146 25.87 -11.19 -11.80
C LEU A 146 25.97 -12.27 -12.87
N LEU A 147 26.88 -13.23 -12.70
CA LEU A 147 27.09 -14.33 -13.65
C LEU A 147 26.29 -15.59 -13.31
N GLY A 148 25.90 -15.76 -12.04
CA GLY A 148 25.28 -16.98 -11.52
C GLY A 148 26.29 -18.09 -11.19
N ASP A 149 27.59 -17.78 -11.20
CA ASP A 149 28.67 -18.75 -11.06
C ASP A 149 29.21 -18.81 -9.62
N CYS A 150 29.53 -20.01 -9.13
CA CYS A 150 30.21 -20.19 -7.86
C CYS A 150 31.74 -20.13 -8.02
N LEU A 151 32.36 -19.15 -7.37
CA LEU A 151 33.81 -19.05 -7.22
C LEU A 151 34.24 -19.87 -5.99
N CYS A 152 34.68 -21.10 -6.24
CA CYS A 152 35.04 -22.05 -5.17
C CYS A 152 36.30 -21.63 -4.41
N PHE A 153 36.30 -21.86 -3.10
CA PHE A 153 37.51 -21.75 -2.28
C PHE A 153 38.51 -22.87 -2.61
N ASP A 154 39.75 -22.69 -2.17
CA ASP A 154 40.82 -23.64 -2.43
C ASP A 154 40.44 -25.08 -2.09
N ASN A 155 40.70 -25.97 -3.04
CA ASN A 155 40.45 -27.43 -3.00
C ASN A 155 38.98 -27.87 -3.15
N TYR A 156 38.04 -26.94 -3.31
CA TYR A 156 36.64 -27.24 -3.64
C TYR A 156 36.37 -27.06 -5.14
N PHE A 157 35.54 -27.93 -5.69
CA PHE A 157 35.23 -28.00 -7.12
C PHE A 157 33.78 -28.43 -7.36
N ALA A 158 33.40 -28.43 -8.65
CA ALA A 158 32.11 -28.92 -9.11
C ALA A 158 31.84 -30.36 -8.63
N SER A 159 30.62 -30.59 -8.14
CA SER A 159 30.19 -31.87 -7.58
C SER A 159 29.10 -32.55 -8.41
N ASP A 160 28.72 -33.75 -8.00
CA ASP A 160 27.52 -34.44 -8.48
C ASP A 160 26.30 -34.22 -7.57
N GLY A 161 26.40 -33.37 -6.55
CA GLY A 161 25.39 -33.16 -5.52
C GLY A 161 25.48 -34.10 -4.31
N ASP A 162 26.26 -35.19 -4.42
CA ASP A 162 26.50 -36.18 -3.34
C ASP A 162 27.93 -36.07 -2.78
N GLY A 163 28.63 -34.98 -3.09
CA GLY A 163 29.97 -34.68 -2.63
C GLY A 163 31.09 -35.41 -3.37
N GLN A 164 30.79 -36.07 -4.51
CA GLN A 164 31.80 -36.60 -5.43
C GLN A 164 32.04 -35.61 -6.59
N PRO A 165 33.13 -35.74 -7.36
CA PRO A 165 33.37 -34.86 -8.50
C PRO A 165 32.27 -35.04 -9.56
N GLY A 166 31.73 -33.93 -10.05
CA GLY A 166 30.69 -33.93 -11.07
C GLY A 166 30.66 -32.64 -11.87
N SER A 167 29.59 -32.43 -12.62
CA SER A 167 29.43 -31.26 -13.50
C SER A 167 28.72 -30.08 -12.85
N ARG A 168 28.15 -30.24 -11.66
CA ARG A 168 27.42 -29.17 -10.98
C ARG A 168 28.43 -28.19 -10.39
N ALA A 169 28.48 -26.97 -10.90
CA ALA A 169 29.44 -25.94 -10.47
C ALA A 169 29.04 -25.31 -9.11
N ASP A 170 28.93 -26.13 -8.06
CA ASP A 170 28.41 -25.74 -6.74
C ASP A 170 29.46 -25.71 -5.63
N CYS A 171 30.71 -26.08 -5.90
CA CYS A 171 31.77 -26.21 -4.91
C CYS A 171 31.55 -27.32 -3.87
N GLY A 172 30.71 -28.31 -4.18
CA GLY A 172 30.38 -29.42 -3.27
C GLY A 172 31.46 -30.51 -3.16
N PHE A 173 32.40 -30.60 -4.12
CA PHE A 173 33.41 -31.66 -4.13
C PHE A 173 34.74 -31.18 -3.53
N ALA A 174 35.21 -31.84 -2.47
CA ALA A 174 36.53 -31.61 -1.91
C ALA A 174 37.58 -32.57 -2.51
N SER A 175 38.58 -32.02 -3.19
CA SER A 175 39.66 -32.80 -3.82
C SER A 175 40.70 -33.37 -2.84
N VAL A 176 40.69 -32.89 -1.60
CA VAL A 176 41.60 -33.28 -0.51
C VAL A 176 40.82 -33.35 0.80
N ASN A 177 41.42 -33.96 1.83
CA ASN A 177 40.92 -33.85 3.19
C ASN A 177 41.05 -32.39 3.65
N ILE A 178 39.92 -31.71 3.82
CA ILE A 178 39.88 -30.34 4.30
C ILE A 178 40.32 -30.33 5.77
N SER A 179 41.25 -29.43 6.10
CA SER A 179 41.85 -29.33 7.44
C SER A 179 41.80 -27.92 8.03
N ASP A 180 41.21 -26.96 7.31
CA ASP A 180 41.12 -25.57 7.75
C ASP A 180 39.94 -24.84 7.10
N CYS A 181 39.50 -23.75 7.72
CA CYS A 181 38.49 -22.85 7.16
C CYS A 181 39.08 -22.00 6.01
N PRO A 182 38.22 -21.45 5.13
CA PRO A 182 38.63 -20.53 4.07
C PRO A 182 39.49 -19.36 4.56
N ASN A 183 40.37 -18.88 3.68
CA ASN A 183 41.35 -17.81 3.91
C ASN A 183 42.35 -18.15 5.02
N VAL A 184 43.26 -19.11 4.78
CA VAL A 184 44.23 -19.61 5.78
C VAL A 184 45.09 -18.55 6.49
N LEU A 185 45.33 -17.39 5.85
CA LEU A 185 46.04 -16.26 6.47
C LEU A 185 45.12 -15.36 7.31
N ASP A 186 43.88 -15.17 6.86
CA ASP A 186 42.85 -14.36 7.51
C ASP A 186 41.58 -15.23 7.66
N ARG A 187 41.61 -16.23 8.56
CA ARG A 187 40.54 -17.23 8.69
C ARG A 187 39.17 -16.57 8.75
N CYS A 188 38.25 -17.06 7.91
CA CYS A 188 36.90 -16.48 7.80
C CYS A 188 36.94 -14.96 7.57
N SER A 189 37.91 -14.50 6.78
CA SER A 189 38.18 -13.11 6.44
C SER A 189 38.36 -12.19 7.65
N ALA A 190 38.77 -12.74 8.80
CA ALA A 190 38.77 -12.07 10.11
C ALA A 190 37.41 -11.46 10.52
N ARG A 191 36.31 -11.96 9.93
CA ARG A 191 34.93 -11.49 10.09
C ARG A 191 33.98 -12.61 10.54
N GLY A 192 34.55 -13.72 10.98
CA GLY A 192 33.81 -14.84 11.53
C GLY A 192 34.70 -15.72 12.40
N VAL A 193 34.07 -16.71 13.00
CA VAL A 193 34.76 -17.76 13.76
C VAL A 193 34.77 -19.02 12.93
N CYS A 194 35.94 -19.64 12.81
CA CYS A 194 36.08 -20.95 12.16
C CYS A 194 35.44 -22.01 13.05
N ASP A 195 34.38 -22.64 12.53
CA ASP A 195 33.75 -23.78 13.17
C ASP A 195 34.49 -25.07 12.78
N SER A 196 35.30 -25.54 13.72
CA SER A 196 35.97 -26.83 13.65
C SER A 196 35.23 -27.92 14.45
N GLN A 197 33.92 -27.78 14.70
CA GLN A 197 33.18 -28.76 15.49
C GLN A 197 33.07 -30.13 14.80
N ARG A 198 32.92 -31.15 15.65
CA ARG A 198 33.02 -32.57 15.34
C ARG A 198 31.63 -33.13 15.04
N VAL A 199 31.43 -33.73 13.86
CA VAL A 199 30.17 -34.40 13.50
C VAL A 199 30.37 -35.91 13.58
N ILE A 200 29.56 -36.60 14.40
CA ILE A 200 29.53 -38.07 14.48
C ILE A 200 28.17 -38.53 13.93
N ASN A 201 28.17 -39.37 12.89
CA ASN A 201 26.96 -39.90 12.26
C ASN A 201 25.93 -38.81 11.86
N GLY A 202 26.40 -37.66 11.35
CA GLY A 202 25.53 -36.60 10.82
C GLY A 202 24.84 -35.70 11.85
N SER A 203 25.17 -35.80 13.15
CA SER A 203 24.61 -34.93 14.19
C SER A 203 25.70 -34.11 14.89
N LEU A 204 25.46 -32.80 15.05
CA LEU A 204 26.37 -31.84 15.67
C LEU A 204 26.38 -32.05 17.20
N LEU A 205 27.52 -32.45 17.77
CA LEU A 205 27.68 -32.58 19.22
C LEU A 205 28.58 -31.46 19.76
N VAL A 206 28.07 -30.67 20.70
CA VAL A 206 28.89 -29.82 21.57
C VAL A 206 29.60 -30.77 22.55
N VAL A 207 30.90 -30.99 22.37
CA VAL A 207 31.65 -32.00 23.13
C VAL A 207 32.12 -31.45 24.48
N ASP A 208 31.46 -31.93 25.53
CA ASP A 208 32.04 -32.03 26.87
C ASP A 208 32.48 -33.51 27.05
N ASP A 209 33.76 -33.73 27.34
CA ASP A 209 34.42 -35.00 27.72
C ASP A 209 34.79 -36.09 26.69
N TYR A 210 36.12 -36.22 26.51
CA TYR A 210 36.97 -37.40 26.32
C TYR A 210 36.29 -38.75 25.93
N ALA A 211 36.06 -38.98 24.63
CA ALA A 211 35.81 -40.32 24.07
C ALA A 211 36.76 -40.61 22.88
N PRO A 212 37.57 -41.70 22.92
CA PRO A 212 38.33 -42.15 21.77
C PRO A 212 37.41 -42.95 20.81
N PHE A 213 37.80 -43.03 19.52
CA PHE A 213 37.36 -43.94 18.45
C PHE A 213 36.83 -43.27 17.15
N VAL A 214 37.24 -43.94 16.06
CA VAL A 214 37.25 -43.70 14.60
C VAL A 214 36.01 -43.10 13.90
N ASN A 215 36.29 -42.44 12.77
CA ASN A 215 35.37 -41.87 11.74
C ASN A 215 34.98 -40.41 12.01
N GLU A 216 35.96 -39.50 11.87
CA GLU A 216 35.81 -38.08 12.19
C GLU A 216 35.73 -37.22 10.92
N THR A 217 34.70 -36.39 10.82
CA THR A 217 34.59 -35.34 9.78
C THR A 217 34.47 -33.99 10.47
N PHE A 218 35.41 -33.09 10.15
CA PHE A 218 35.41 -31.70 10.60
C PHE A 218 34.78 -30.85 9.50
N LEU A 219 33.83 -29.97 9.87
CA LEU A 219 33.08 -29.17 8.89
C LEU A 219 33.88 -27.97 8.36
N TYR A 220 34.82 -27.40 9.13
CA TYR A 220 35.62 -26.23 8.74
C TYR A 220 34.80 -25.14 8.02
N LYS A 221 33.65 -24.77 8.60
CA LYS A 221 32.71 -23.75 8.08
C LYS A 221 32.94 -22.44 8.83
N CYS A 222 32.75 -21.31 8.16
CA CYS A 222 32.83 -20.01 8.81
C CYS A 222 31.48 -19.58 9.37
N ASN A 223 31.45 -19.30 10.68
CA ASN A 223 30.30 -18.69 11.34
C ASN A 223 30.52 -17.18 11.42
N CYS A 224 29.81 -16.43 10.57
CA CYS A 224 30.05 -15.00 10.38
C CYS A 224 29.57 -14.15 11.55
N TYR A 225 30.29 -13.06 11.81
CA TYR A 225 29.81 -12.01 12.71
C TYR A 225 28.60 -11.31 12.10
N HIS A 226 27.79 -10.69 12.96
CA HIS A 226 26.61 -9.94 12.53
C HIS A 226 26.96 -8.89 11.46
N GLY A 227 26.19 -8.86 10.37
CA GLY A 227 26.40 -7.97 9.23
C GLY A 227 27.39 -8.51 8.19
N TYR A 228 27.86 -9.75 8.34
CA TYR A 228 28.69 -10.44 7.36
C TYR A 228 28.08 -11.80 6.99
N GLU A 229 28.28 -12.21 5.75
CA GLU A 229 27.75 -13.44 5.16
C GLU A 229 28.70 -14.03 4.10
N GLY A 230 28.27 -15.10 3.44
CA GLY A 230 29.08 -15.87 2.51
C GLY A 230 29.92 -16.95 3.20
N GLY A 231 30.47 -17.89 2.42
CA GLY A 231 31.17 -19.06 2.96
C GLY A 231 32.46 -18.78 3.72
N ASP A 232 33.04 -17.58 3.57
CA ASP A 232 34.23 -17.09 4.25
C ASP A 232 34.03 -15.77 5.00
N CYS A 233 32.78 -15.31 5.14
CA CYS A 233 32.42 -14.04 5.81
C CYS A 233 33.02 -12.78 5.19
N SER A 234 33.43 -12.83 3.92
CA SER A 234 33.98 -11.66 3.20
C SER A 234 32.90 -10.65 2.79
N ILE A 235 31.65 -11.10 2.63
CA ILE A 235 30.52 -10.32 2.12
C ILE A 235 29.86 -9.56 3.28
N GLN A 236 29.59 -8.27 3.11
CA GLN A 236 28.73 -7.50 4.01
C GLN A 236 27.26 -7.72 3.65
N SER A 237 26.46 -8.10 4.64
CA SER A 237 25.01 -8.24 4.47
C SER A 237 24.37 -6.88 4.19
N CYS A 238 23.49 -6.83 3.19
CA CYS A 238 22.75 -5.61 2.86
C CYS A 238 21.47 -5.44 3.69
N PRO A 239 20.97 -4.20 3.80
CA PRO A 239 19.66 -3.92 4.37
C PRO A 239 18.56 -4.76 3.74
N MET A 240 17.73 -5.34 4.60
CA MET A 240 16.57 -6.13 4.23
C MET A 240 15.31 -5.29 4.43
N ALA A 241 14.41 -5.29 3.45
CA ALA A 241 13.05 -4.80 3.67
C ALA A 241 12.06 -5.56 2.76
N PRO A 242 10.74 -5.41 2.97
CA PRO A 242 9.74 -6.16 2.20
C PRO A 242 9.96 -6.01 0.70
N ALA A 243 10.09 -7.12 -0.01
CA ALA A 243 10.37 -7.13 -1.44
C ALA A 243 9.31 -6.35 -2.23
N TRP A 244 9.69 -5.62 -3.29
CA TRP A 244 8.73 -5.06 -4.25
C TRP A 244 8.05 -6.15 -5.05
N PHE A 245 8.79 -7.20 -5.38
CA PHE A 245 8.34 -8.36 -6.11
C PHE A 245 8.92 -9.62 -5.48
N ASP A 246 8.05 -10.56 -5.15
CA ASP A 246 8.36 -11.91 -4.70
C ASP A 246 7.19 -12.84 -5.04
N GLU A 247 7.46 -14.14 -5.00
CA GLU A 247 6.42 -15.15 -5.14
C GLU A 247 5.62 -15.25 -3.84
N ALA A 248 4.30 -15.24 -3.93
CA ALA A 248 3.45 -15.34 -2.75
C ALA A 248 3.69 -16.69 -2.06
N SER A 249 3.99 -16.68 -0.77
CA SER A 249 4.28 -17.89 0.01
C SER A 249 3.00 -18.60 0.48
N SER A 250 1.87 -17.90 0.50
CA SER A 250 0.53 -18.45 0.78
C SER A 250 -0.55 -17.44 0.42
N ASP A 251 -1.83 -17.84 0.53
CA ASP A 251 -2.96 -16.93 0.36
C ASP A 251 -2.81 -15.68 1.22
N ASN A 252 -2.85 -14.51 0.58
CA ASN A 252 -2.67 -13.20 1.21
C ASN A 252 -1.29 -12.96 1.88
N THR A 253 -0.27 -13.77 1.60
CA THR A 253 1.10 -13.59 2.12
C THR A 253 2.10 -13.44 0.97
N ALA A 254 2.67 -12.24 0.85
CA ALA A 254 3.72 -11.86 -0.10
C ALA A 254 4.58 -10.73 0.52
N HIS A 255 5.60 -10.27 -0.19
CA HIS A 255 6.59 -9.27 0.22
C HIS A 255 7.47 -9.72 1.39
N ALA A 256 8.00 -10.93 1.32
CA ALA A 256 9.05 -11.41 2.21
C ALA A 256 10.21 -10.41 2.28
N LEU A 257 10.89 -10.38 3.43
CA LEU A 257 12.09 -9.57 3.60
C LEU A 257 13.15 -10.04 2.61
N ALA A 258 13.65 -9.14 1.79
CA ALA A 258 14.68 -9.44 0.81
C ALA A 258 15.80 -8.37 0.85
N PRO A 259 17.05 -8.76 0.53
CA PRO A 259 18.15 -7.80 0.43
C PRO A 259 17.79 -6.78 -0.63
N CYS A 260 17.92 -5.50 -0.29
CA CYS A 260 17.59 -4.40 -1.19
C CYS A 260 16.17 -4.49 -1.76
N SER A 261 15.22 -5.09 -1.01
CA SER A 261 13.81 -5.23 -1.39
C SER A 261 13.56 -5.81 -2.78
N ASN A 262 14.48 -6.65 -3.29
CA ASN A 262 14.48 -7.12 -4.68
C ASN A 262 14.43 -5.98 -5.73
N MET A 263 14.81 -4.76 -5.33
CA MET A 263 14.74 -3.53 -6.13
C MET A 263 16.07 -2.76 -6.13
N GLY A 264 17.13 -3.45 -5.76
CA GLY A 264 18.50 -2.97 -5.88
C GLY A 264 19.48 -4.14 -5.97
N HIS A 265 20.74 -3.81 -6.22
CA HIS A 265 21.85 -4.73 -6.13
C HIS A 265 22.58 -4.52 -4.80
N CYS A 266 22.84 -5.60 -4.08
CA CYS A 266 23.65 -5.54 -2.86
C CYS A 266 25.13 -5.43 -3.23
N ASP A 267 25.78 -4.33 -2.88
CA ASP A 267 27.24 -4.25 -2.94
C ASP A 267 27.84 -4.96 -1.71
N GLY A 268 28.23 -6.21 -1.91
CA GLY A 268 28.81 -7.05 -0.87
C GLY A 268 30.13 -6.53 -0.26
N VAL A 269 30.78 -5.53 -0.85
CA VAL A 269 31.97 -4.89 -0.27
C VAL A 269 31.57 -3.85 0.76
N THR A 270 30.56 -3.03 0.46
CA THR A 270 30.12 -1.90 1.29
C THR A 270 28.91 -2.19 2.17
N GLY A 271 28.17 -3.27 1.89
CA GLY A 271 26.91 -3.60 2.55
C GLY A 271 25.76 -2.66 2.18
N GLN A 272 25.89 -1.90 1.08
CA GLN A 272 24.91 -0.91 0.65
C GLN A 272 24.11 -1.38 -0.56
N CYS A 273 22.84 -0.98 -0.62
CA CYS A 273 21.98 -1.26 -1.75
C CYS A 273 22.11 -0.20 -2.84
N ILE A 274 22.44 -0.64 -4.05
CA ILE A 274 22.43 0.17 -5.27
C ILE A 274 21.05 0.04 -5.90
N CYS A 275 20.18 1.02 -5.67
CA CYS A 275 18.78 0.98 -6.12
C CYS A 275 18.63 1.12 -7.63
N ARG A 276 17.60 0.46 -8.17
CA ARG A 276 17.17 0.67 -9.55
C ARG A 276 16.59 2.09 -9.73
N PRO A 277 16.62 2.67 -10.94
CA PRO A 277 16.09 4.01 -11.17
C PRO A 277 14.62 4.15 -10.74
N GLY A 278 14.32 5.22 -10.00
CA GLY A 278 12.98 5.46 -9.47
C GLY A 278 12.72 4.82 -8.11
N PHE A 279 13.72 4.20 -7.49
CA PHE A 279 13.65 3.60 -6.15
C PHE A 279 14.74 4.16 -5.23
N THR A 280 14.42 4.24 -3.94
CA THR A 280 15.25 4.84 -2.90
C THR A 280 14.97 4.21 -1.54
N GLY A 281 15.69 4.66 -0.51
CA GLY A 281 15.76 4.02 0.80
C GLY A 281 16.99 3.14 0.94
N GLU A 282 17.34 2.81 2.18
CA GLU A 282 18.54 2.02 2.51
C GLU A 282 18.49 0.61 1.92
N ALA A 283 17.27 0.09 1.72
CA ALA A 283 17.00 -1.20 1.09
C ALA A 283 16.24 -1.02 -0.23
N CYS A 284 16.21 0.16 -0.86
CA CYS A 284 15.43 0.42 -2.07
C CYS A 284 13.91 0.16 -1.89
N GLU A 285 13.43 0.29 -0.67
CA GLU A 285 12.09 -0.07 -0.24
C GLU A 285 11.03 1.00 -0.54
N ARG A 286 11.43 2.15 -1.10
CA ARG A 286 10.53 3.25 -1.47
C ARG A 286 10.71 3.65 -2.93
N MET A 287 9.65 4.18 -3.54
CA MET A 287 9.76 4.92 -4.79
C MET A 287 10.37 6.29 -4.53
N GLU A 288 11.21 6.73 -5.46
CA GLU A 288 11.61 8.12 -5.52
C GLU A 288 10.39 9.01 -5.73
N CYS A 289 10.41 10.14 -5.06
CA CYS A 289 9.40 11.17 -5.20
C CYS A 289 9.42 11.75 -6.64
N PRO A 290 8.27 12.13 -7.21
CA PRO A 290 8.22 12.75 -8.52
C PRO A 290 9.12 13.98 -8.62
N LYS A 291 9.89 14.06 -9.70
CA LYS A 291 10.78 15.18 -10.01
C LYS A 291 10.29 15.92 -11.24
N ASP A 292 10.39 17.24 -11.24
CA ASP A 292 10.07 18.05 -12.42
C ASP A 292 11.12 17.88 -13.55
N ARG A 293 10.94 18.57 -14.67
CA ARG A 293 11.88 18.50 -15.82
C ARG A 293 13.30 18.96 -15.48
N SER A 294 13.49 19.70 -14.39
CA SER A 294 14.80 20.13 -13.90
C SER A 294 15.43 19.14 -12.92
N GLY A 295 14.74 18.03 -12.60
CA GLY A 295 15.18 17.02 -11.66
C GLY A 295 14.91 17.38 -10.19
N VAL A 296 14.11 18.42 -9.93
CA VAL A 296 13.81 18.87 -8.57
C VAL A 296 12.60 18.12 -8.04
N GLU A 297 12.78 17.45 -6.89
CA GLU A 297 11.72 16.76 -6.17
C GLU A 297 10.56 17.72 -5.87
N CYS A 298 9.35 17.31 -6.26
CA CYS A 298 8.12 18.08 -6.11
C CYS A 298 8.27 19.55 -6.55
N GLY A 299 9.12 19.82 -7.55
CA GLY A 299 9.40 21.16 -8.09
C GLY A 299 9.90 22.16 -7.05
N GLY A 300 10.36 21.68 -5.88
CA GLY A 300 10.71 22.50 -4.71
C GLY A 300 9.52 23.22 -4.07
N ARG A 301 8.29 22.82 -4.42
CA ARG A 301 7.03 23.51 -4.09
C ARG A 301 6.00 22.61 -3.40
N GLY A 302 6.31 21.33 -3.23
CA GLY A 302 5.49 20.37 -2.50
C GLY A 302 6.30 19.55 -1.50
N ARG A 303 5.60 18.73 -0.71
CA ARG A 303 6.20 17.73 0.17
C ARG A 303 6.03 16.35 -0.45
N CYS A 304 7.11 15.58 -0.48
CA CYS A 304 6.98 14.17 -0.79
C CYS A 304 6.32 13.40 0.35
N LEU A 305 5.29 12.64 0.02
CA LEU A 305 4.50 11.81 0.90
C LEU A 305 4.55 10.37 0.42
N THR A 306 4.50 9.43 1.34
CA THR A 306 4.01 8.08 1.04
C THR A 306 2.51 8.10 0.75
N LEU A 307 2.00 7.11 0.03
CA LEU A 307 0.57 6.96 -0.23
C LEU A 307 -0.23 6.87 1.09
N ARG A 308 0.32 6.23 2.12
CA ARG A 308 -0.27 6.21 3.47
C ARG A 308 -0.40 7.61 4.07
N GLU A 309 0.67 8.41 4.02
CA GLU A 309 0.63 9.78 4.51
C GLU A 309 -0.36 10.63 3.72
N ALA A 310 -0.38 10.50 2.39
CA ALA A 310 -1.32 11.20 1.53
C ALA A 310 -2.77 10.82 1.82
N ALA A 311 -3.05 9.54 2.02
CA ALA A 311 -4.37 9.04 2.42
C ALA A 311 -4.80 9.64 3.77
N SER A 312 -3.89 9.72 4.75
CA SER A 312 -4.17 10.34 6.05
C SER A 312 -4.48 11.84 5.95
N LYS A 313 -3.92 12.52 4.93
CA LYS A 313 -4.26 13.92 4.63
C LYS A 313 -5.61 14.03 3.94
N ALA A 314 -5.91 13.20 2.93
CA ALA A 314 -7.19 13.23 2.22
C ALA A 314 -8.41 13.15 3.17
N VAL A 315 -8.30 12.40 4.26
CA VAL A 315 -9.29 12.31 5.35
C VAL A 315 -9.53 13.65 6.05
N ARG A 316 -8.49 14.47 6.27
CA ARG A 316 -8.63 15.83 6.83
C ARG A 316 -9.19 16.85 5.84
N HIS A 317 -9.08 16.58 4.53
CA HIS A 317 -9.51 17.49 3.46
C HIS A 317 -10.92 17.22 2.92
N GLY A 318 -11.69 16.29 3.50
CA GLY A 318 -13.13 16.13 3.24
C GLY A 318 -13.49 15.55 1.86
N TRP A 319 -12.51 15.01 1.13
CA TRP A 319 -12.69 14.46 -0.23
C TRP A 319 -13.23 13.02 -0.28
N ARG A 320 -13.84 12.51 0.80
CA ARG A 320 -14.51 11.19 0.79
C ARG A 320 -16.01 11.36 0.97
N GLN A 321 -16.80 10.98 -0.04
CA GLN A 321 -18.22 10.68 0.08
C GLN A 321 -18.44 9.29 0.71
N GLY A 322 -17.76 9.00 1.83
CA GLY A 322 -17.91 7.78 2.62
C GLY A 322 -18.12 8.13 4.08
N GLN A 323 -19.04 7.44 4.75
CA GLN A 323 -19.25 7.58 6.20
C GLN A 323 -18.14 6.82 6.93
N ASP A 324 -17.44 7.47 7.86
CA ASP A 324 -16.50 6.78 8.75
C ASP A 324 -17.25 5.72 9.55
N GLU A 325 -16.67 4.54 9.72
CA GLU A 325 -17.30 3.50 10.51
C GLU A 325 -17.27 3.84 11.99
N VAL A 326 -18.41 3.63 12.67
CA VAL A 326 -18.55 3.80 14.11
C VAL A 326 -18.87 2.46 14.74
N GLN A 327 -18.02 2.02 15.67
CA GLN A 327 -18.32 0.90 16.55
C GLN A 327 -18.63 1.42 17.96
N VAL A 328 -19.67 0.86 18.56
CA VAL A 328 -20.14 1.24 19.90
C VAL A 328 -19.87 0.07 20.86
N VAL A 329 -19.07 0.32 21.88
CA VAL A 329 -18.85 -0.62 22.99
C VAL A 329 -19.75 -0.24 24.14
N SER A 330 -20.77 -1.06 24.41
CA SER A 330 -21.57 -0.94 25.63
C SER A 330 -20.85 -1.67 26.75
N CYS A 331 -20.65 -1.00 27.89
CA CYS A 331 -19.89 -1.54 29.01
C CYS A 331 -20.59 -1.30 30.36
N SER A 332 -20.70 -2.36 31.18
CA SER A 332 -21.15 -2.30 32.58
C SER A 332 -20.15 -2.99 33.54
N LEU A 333 -19.25 -2.23 34.16
CA LEU A 333 -18.19 -2.70 35.07
C LEU A 333 -18.04 -1.78 36.29
N SER A 334 -17.45 -2.29 37.37
CA SER A 334 -17.03 -1.47 38.51
C SER A 334 -15.82 -0.61 38.16
N ASP A 335 -15.66 0.53 38.83
CA ASP A 335 -14.54 1.48 38.68
C ASP A 335 -13.13 0.88 38.92
N THR A 336 -13.04 -0.26 39.60
CA THR A 336 -11.81 -1.02 39.87
C THR A 336 -11.49 -2.08 38.82
N GLU A 337 -12.42 -2.35 37.89
CA GLU A 337 -12.27 -3.40 36.89
C GLU A 337 -11.65 -2.87 35.59
N SER A 338 -11.22 -3.80 34.74
CA SER A 338 -10.64 -3.48 33.43
C SER A 338 -11.11 -4.47 32.37
N PHE A 339 -11.10 -4.02 31.12
CA PHE A 339 -11.42 -4.83 29.95
C PHE A 339 -10.35 -4.62 28.87
N VAL A 340 -10.31 -5.52 27.90
CA VAL A 340 -9.41 -5.46 26.76
C VAL A 340 -10.25 -5.37 25.50
N LEU A 341 -9.81 -4.54 24.56
CA LEU A 341 -10.36 -4.51 23.21
C LEU A 341 -9.39 -5.23 22.28
N GLU A 342 -9.90 -6.19 21.51
CA GLU A 342 -9.14 -6.94 20.52
C GLU A 342 -9.62 -6.59 19.11
N LEU A 343 -8.66 -6.34 18.21
CA LEU A 343 -8.89 -6.17 16.78
C LEU A 343 -7.81 -6.93 16.02
N ASN A 344 -8.21 -7.76 15.04
CA ASN A 344 -7.26 -8.53 14.21
C ASN A 344 -6.22 -9.32 15.03
N HIS A 345 -6.63 -9.96 16.13
CA HIS A 345 -5.75 -10.69 17.07
C HIS A 345 -4.72 -9.84 17.83
N HIS A 346 -4.80 -8.51 17.75
CA HIS A 346 -4.02 -7.59 18.56
C HIS A 346 -4.89 -7.01 19.67
N GLN A 347 -4.37 -7.01 20.89
CA GLN A 347 -5.07 -6.60 22.10
C GLN A 347 -4.52 -5.28 22.63
N THR A 348 -5.40 -4.38 23.07
CA THR A 348 -4.97 -3.18 23.79
C THR A 348 -4.32 -3.58 25.11
N PHE A 349 -3.48 -2.71 25.69
CA PHE A 349 -3.26 -2.83 27.13
C PHE A 349 -4.61 -2.71 27.89
N PRO A 350 -4.74 -3.32 29.08
CA PRO A 350 -6.00 -3.31 29.83
C PRO A 350 -6.54 -1.90 30.07
N ILE A 351 -7.76 -1.65 29.59
CA ILE A 351 -8.49 -0.39 29.73
C ILE A 351 -9.23 -0.43 31.07
N ARG A 352 -8.89 0.48 31.99
CA ARG A 352 -9.61 0.61 33.27
C ARG A 352 -11.01 1.20 33.05
N ALA A 353 -11.99 0.78 33.85
CA ALA A 353 -13.35 1.32 33.80
C ALA A 353 -13.40 2.84 33.95
N ASN A 354 -12.50 3.43 34.74
CA ASN A 354 -12.40 4.88 34.94
C ASN A 354 -11.53 5.63 33.90
N ALA A 355 -11.11 4.99 32.80
CA ALA A 355 -10.27 5.62 31.78
C ALA A 355 -10.98 6.80 31.08
N SER A 356 -10.20 7.81 30.68
CA SER A 356 -10.69 8.95 29.89
C SER A 356 -10.74 8.64 28.40
N GLU A 357 -11.47 9.44 27.61
CA GLU A 357 -11.52 9.32 26.14
C GLU A 357 -10.12 9.35 25.52
N ALA A 358 -9.25 10.23 26.02
CA ALA A 358 -7.87 10.37 25.56
C ALA A 358 -7.03 9.10 25.84
N SER A 359 -7.24 8.47 27.00
CA SER A 359 -6.54 7.22 27.35
C SER A 359 -7.03 6.04 26.53
N VAL A 360 -8.35 5.92 26.31
CA VAL A 360 -8.92 4.87 25.45
C VAL A 360 -8.46 5.04 24.01
N ARG A 361 -8.46 6.28 23.49
CA ARG A 361 -7.90 6.60 22.16
C ARG A 361 -6.45 6.17 22.04
N SER A 362 -5.59 6.57 22.97
CA SER A 362 -4.15 6.24 22.93
C SER A 362 -3.91 4.74 22.88
N LEU A 363 -4.67 3.96 23.65
CA LEU A 363 -4.54 2.50 23.69
C LEU A 363 -5.03 1.82 22.41
N LEU A 364 -6.05 2.38 21.75
CA LEU A 364 -6.53 1.89 20.46
C LEU A 364 -5.53 2.21 19.35
N GLU A 365 -4.98 3.42 19.32
CA GLU A 365 -3.99 3.86 18.31
C GLU A 365 -2.63 3.12 18.42
N GLU A 366 -2.38 2.39 19.51
CA GLU A 366 -1.22 1.51 19.68
C GLU A 366 -1.39 0.15 18.97
N LEU A 367 -2.60 -0.22 18.54
CA LEU A 367 -2.82 -1.46 17.81
C LEU A 367 -2.27 -1.37 16.38
N PRO A 368 -1.51 -2.37 15.87
CA PRO A 368 -0.83 -2.30 14.58
C PRO A 368 -1.72 -2.00 13.36
N THR A 369 -3.02 -2.31 13.44
CA THR A 369 -3.99 -2.07 12.37
C THR A 369 -4.90 -0.88 12.64
N VAL A 370 -4.87 -0.29 13.83
CA VAL A 370 -5.73 0.86 14.18
C VAL A 370 -4.92 2.13 13.93
N GLY A 371 -5.34 2.95 12.96
CA GLY A 371 -4.80 4.30 12.81
C GLY A 371 -5.57 5.28 13.70
N PHE A 372 -5.89 6.47 13.19
CA PHE A 372 -6.57 7.50 14.00
C PHE A 372 -8.00 7.12 14.34
N VAL A 373 -8.37 7.29 15.61
CA VAL A 373 -9.75 7.09 16.09
C VAL A 373 -10.25 8.29 16.87
N GLN A 374 -11.54 8.61 16.74
CA GLN A 374 -12.24 9.53 17.63
C GLN A 374 -13.05 8.72 18.63
N VAL A 375 -12.82 8.98 19.92
CA VAL A 375 -13.50 8.30 21.03
C VAL A 375 -14.39 9.30 21.73
N THR A 376 -15.67 8.95 21.91
CA THR A 376 -16.63 9.74 22.70
C THR A 376 -17.43 8.84 23.64
N PHE A 377 -17.74 9.33 24.83
CA PHE A 377 -18.50 8.59 25.84
C PHE A 377 -19.93 9.11 26.01
N ARG A 378 -20.89 8.20 26.27
CA ARG A 378 -22.27 8.56 26.64
C ARG A 378 -22.87 7.59 27.64
N PRO A 379 -23.61 8.05 28.68
CA PRO A 379 -23.82 9.44 29.07
C PRO A 379 -22.71 10.01 29.98
N GLY A 380 -21.81 9.18 30.50
CA GLY A 380 -20.83 9.57 31.52
C GLY A 380 -19.42 9.89 31.00
N PRO A 381 -18.54 10.47 31.84
CA PRO A 381 -17.21 10.95 31.43
C PRO A 381 -16.08 9.90 31.50
N VAL A 382 -16.40 8.64 31.76
CA VAL A 382 -15.42 7.54 31.93
C VAL A 382 -15.77 6.36 31.04
N ALA A 383 -14.78 5.52 30.69
CA ALA A 383 -14.97 4.41 29.74
C ALA A 383 -16.14 3.48 30.11
N CYS A 384 -16.32 3.17 31.40
CA CYS A 384 -17.34 2.24 31.85
C CYS A 384 -17.94 2.64 33.20
N LEU A 385 -19.23 2.36 33.40
CA LEU A 385 -19.97 2.62 34.63
C LEU A 385 -20.74 1.37 35.05
N ALA A 386 -20.93 1.15 36.36
CA ALA A 386 -21.76 0.04 36.86
C ALA A 386 -23.22 0.12 36.37
N THR A 387 -23.70 1.32 36.03
CA THR A 387 -25.02 1.58 35.46
C THR A 387 -25.08 1.46 33.93
N GLY A 388 -23.96 1.16 33.28
CA GLY A 388 -23.81 1.17 31.83
C GLY A 388 -23.25 2.49 31.29
N ASN A 389 -22.32 2.40 30.33
CA ASN A 389 -21.83 3.51 29.52
C ASN A 389 -21.53 3.01 28.09
N GLU A 390 -21.64 3.88 27.10
CA GLU A 390 -21.29 3.63 25.69
C GLU A 390 -19.98 4.32 25.36
N ILE A 391 -19.05 3.56 24.77
CA ILE A 391 -17.83 4.08 24.14
C ILE A 391 -18.05 4.04 22.64
N ARG A 392 -18.17 5.21 22.01
CA ARG A 392 -18.28 5.34 20.55
C ARG A 392 -16.90 5.56 19.97
N ILE A 393 -16.48 4.67 19.08
CA ILE A 393 -15.18 4.67 18.41
C ILE A 393 -15.43 4.88 16.93
N GLN A 394 -15.06 6.05 16.42
CA GLN A 394 -15.10 6.37 15.00
C GLN A 394 -13.70 6.13 14.41
N PHE A 395 -13.61 5.25 13.41
CA PHE A 395 -12.36 4.92 12.74
C PHE A 395 -12.10 5.91 11.61
N ILE A 396 -11.20 6.87 11.86
CA ILE A 396 -10.94 7.99 10.95
C ILE A 396 -9.98 7.60 9.81
N SER A 397 -9.13 6.60 10.02
CA SER A 397 -8.09 6.21 9.04
C SER A 397 -8.40 4.91 8.26
N HIS A 398 -9.61 4.37 8.37
CA HIS A 398 -9.99 3.12 7.70
C HIS A 398 -10.86 3.43 6.48
N ASP A 399 -10.46 2.87 5.34
CA ASP A 399 -11.11 3.12 4.04
C ASP A 399 -12.20 2.07 3.71
N VAL A 400 -12.48 1.13 4.62
CA VAL A 400 -13.43 0.00 4.47
C VAL A 400 -13.91 -0.47 5.85
N ASP A 401 -14.92 -1.35 5.89
CA ASP A 401 -15.51 -1.96 7.10
C ASP A 401 -14.43 -2.66 7.96
N THR A 402 -14.17 -2.08 9.12
CA THR A 402 -13.26 -2.50 10.19
C THR A 402 -13.86 -3.71 10.88
N PRO A 403 -13.09 -4.77 11.13
CA PRO A 403 -13.58 -5.90 11.90
C PRO A 403 -14.17 -5.46 13.25
N GLN A 404 -15.23 -6.12 13.69
CA GLN A 404 -15.86 -5.82 14.97
C GLN A 404 -14.86 -6.01 16.11
N LEU A 405 -14.70 -5.01 16.97
CA LEU A 405 -13.90 -5.12 18.18
C LEU A 405 -14.48 -6.24 19.05
N VAL A 406 -13.60 -7.06 19.61
CA VAL A 406 -13.99 -8.04 20.62
C VAL A 406 -13.61 -7.49 21.98
N ALA A 407 -14.61 -7.20 22.80
CA ALA A 407 -14.40 -6.73 24.15
C ALA A 407 -14.41 -7.92 25.12
N THR A 408 -13.29 -8.16 25.80
CA THR A 408 -13.17 -9.23 26.80
C THR A 408 -12.85 -8.66 28.17
N SER A 409 -13.45 -9.25 29.20
CA SER A 409 -13.06 -9.03 30.59
C SER A 409 -12.34 -10.27 31.14
N PRO A 410 -11.48 -10.12 32.15
CA PRO A 410 -10.85 -11.26 32.82
C PRO A 410 -11.90 -12.26 33.36
N ALA A 411 -11.63 -13.56 33.24
CA ALA A 411 -12.55 -14.62 33.64
C ALA A 411 -12.92 -14.53 35.14
N GLY A 412 -14.22 -14.34 35.44
CA GLY A 412 -14.75 -14.32 36.82
C GLY A 412 -15.75 -13.21 37.15
N VAL A 413 -16.02 -12.26 36.23
CA VAL A 413 -16.94 -11.14 36.47
C VAL A 413 -18.37 -11.52 36.08
N ALA A 414 -19.24 -11.77 37.06
CA ALA A 414 -20.59 -12.29 36.86
C ALA A 414 -21.62 -11.29 36.27
N ASN A 415 -21.26 -10.01 36.09
CA ASN A 415 -22.18 -8.93 35.69
C ASN A 415 -21.67 -8.06 34.51
N ALA A 416 -20.64 -8.50 33.78
CA ALA A 416 -20.11 -7.71 32.67
C ALA A 416 -20.96 -7.92 31.40
N GLN A 417 -21.82 -6.97 31.05
CA GLN A 417 -22.33 -6.85 29.68
C GLN A 417 -21.34 -6.00 28.89
N LEU A 418 -20.51 -6.67 28.11
CA LEU A 418 -19.64 -6.07 27.09
C LEU A 418 -20.18 -6.51 25.73
N THR A 419 -20.71 -5.56 24.98
CA THR A 419 -21.19 -5.79 23.61
C THR A 419 -20.60 -4.73 22.71
N VAL A 420 -20.13 -5.15 21.54
CA VAL A 420 -19.68 -4.26 20.49
C VAL A 420 -20.70 -4.34 19.37
N GLU A 421 -21.12 -3.20 18.82
CA GLU A 421 -22.04 -3.16 17.69
C GLU A 421 -21.54 -2.15 16.65
N THR A 422 -21.62 -2.52 15.36
CA THR A 422 -21.32 -1.61 14.24
C THR A 422 -22.57 -0.81 13.90
N VAL A 423 -22.44 0.51 13.75
CA VAL A 423 -23.57 1.40 13.43
C VAL A 423 -23.35 2.04 12.06
N GLN A 424 -24.16 1.64 11.07
CA GLN A 424 -24.40 2.42 9.85
C GLN A 424 -25.91 2.65 9.66
N ASN A 425 -26.33 3.92 9.54
CA ASN A 425 -27.72 4.33 9.27
C ASN A 425 -28.81 3.58 10.06
N GLY A 426 -28.56 3.26 11.33
CA GLY A 426 -29.54 2.63 12.21
C GLY A 426 -29.98 1.22 11.81
N ASN A 427 -29.23 0.49 10.97
CA ASN A 427 -29.52 -0.90 10.62
C ASN A 427 -28.32 -1.84 10.72
N ARG A 428 -28.63 -3.09 11.11
CA ARG A 428 -27.69 -4.17 11.45
C ARG A 428 -27.31 -4.97 10.20
N ILE A 429 -26.01 -5.09 9.90
CA ILE A 429 -25.49 -5.96 8.83
C ILE A 429 -24.38 -6.86 9.40
N THR A 430 -24.28 -8.10 8.92
CA THR A 430 -23.24 -9.07 9.23
C THR A 430 -22.41 -9.28 7.97
N TYR A 431 -21.08 -9.26 8.03
CA TYR A 431 -20.24 -9.48 6.86
C TYR A 431 -19.14 -10.54 7.04
N GLY A 432 -19.05 -11.36 5.99
CA GLY A 432 -17.94 -12.17 5.50
C GLY A 432 -18.10 -12.30 3.97
N GLU A 433 -16.98 -12.51 3.27
CA GLU A 433 -16.82 -12.88 1.85
C GLU A 433 -16.90 -11.79 0.75
N THR A 434 -15.69 -11.31 0.37
CA THR A 434 -15.18 -10.89 -0.95
C THR A 434 -15.04 -9.41 -1.39
N GLN A 435 -13.78 -9.14 -1.81
CA GLN A 435 -13.24 -8.11 -2.72
C GLN A 435 -13.30 -6.64 -2.27
N GLY A 436 -12.31 -6.23 -1.48
CA GLY A 436 -12.11 -4.83 -1.12
C GLY A 436 -11.14 -4.55 0.03
N ASP A 437 -10.62 -5.59 0.70
CA ASP A 437 -9.66 -5.44 1.79
C ASP A 437 -8.41 -4.65 1.35
N MET A 438 -8.36 -3.37 1.70
CA MET A 438 -7.16 -2.54 1.65
C MET A 438 -6.21 -2.82 2.83
N LYS A 439 -6.09 -4.08 3.25
CA LYS A 439 -4.82 -4.60 3.83
C LYS A 439 -3.69 -4.64 2.78
N ARG A 440 -3.89 -4.02 1.61
CA ARG A 440 -3.01 -4.13 0.45
C ARG A 440 -1.78 -3.21 0.54
N TRP A 441 -0.68 -3.90 0.83
CA TRP A 441 0.69 -3.80 0.29
C TRP A 441 1.10 -2.48 -0.39
N ASP A 442 2.27 -1.98 0.00
CA ASP A 442 3.03 -0.88 -0.63
C ASP A 442 2.59 0.57 -0.39
N ALA A 443 1.57 0.84 0.45
CA ALA A 443 1.18 2.23 0.77
C ALA A 443 2.31 3.06 1.42
N ASN A 444 3.28 2.41 2.08
CA ASN A 444 4.49 3.05 2.61
C ASN A 444 5.65 3.09 1.61
N LYS A 445 5.54 2.31 0.52
CA LYS A 445 6.57 2.21 -0.52
C LYS A 445 6.30 3.17 -1.68
N ILE A 446 5.04 3.39 -2.05
CA ILE A 446 4.63 4.31 -3.12
C ILE A 446 4.65 5.74 -2.58
N THR A 447 5.26 6.66 -3.33
CA THR A 447 5.38 8.07 -2.97
C THR A 447 4.74 8.99 -4.01
N LEU A 448 4.29 10.16 -3.58
CA LEU A 448 3.68 11.22 -4.40
C LEU A 448 3.97 12.60 -3.82
N CYS A 449 3.80 13.64 -4.63
CA CYS A 449 3.94 15.01 -4.17
C CYS A 449 2.61 15.60 -3.71
N ASP A 450 2.62 16.19 -2.51
CA ASP A 450 1.55 17.04 -2.01
C ASP A 450 1.94 18.50 -2.19
N CYS A 451 1.17 19.21 -3.02
CA CYS A 451 1.48 20.57 -3.46
C CYS A 451 0.89 21.65 -2.55
N ASP A 452 0.12 21.28 -1.52
CA ASP A 452 -0.68 22.20 -0.71
C ASP A 452 0.02 22.71 0.58
N GLY A 453 1.34 22.57 0.68
CA GLY A 453 2.08 23.01 1.85
C GLY A 453 3.41 23.64 1.48
N ARG A 454 3.51 24.97 1.51
CA ARG A 454 4.83 25.60 1.69
C ARG A 454 5.22 25.47 3.17
N PRO A 455 6.37 24.87 3.50
CA PRO A 455 7.02 25.17 4.75
C PRO A 455 7.62 26.59 4.64
N ASN A 456 7.22 27.47 5.56
CA ASN A 456 7.97 28.68 5.94
C ASN A 456 7.97 29.90 4.98
N TYR A 457 6.79 30.45 4.63
CA TYR A 457 6.73 31.88 4.25
C TYR A 457 5.86 32.68 5.23
N ASN A 458 6.53 33.49 6.04
CA ASN A 458 5.94 34.36 7.05
C ASN A 458 5.21 35.53 6.35
N MET A 459 3.92 35.37 6.01
CA MET A 459 3.08 36.46 5.48
C MET A 459 2.68 37.42 6.61
N THR A 460 3.60 38.31 6.97
CA THR A 460 3.37 39.44 7.90
C THR A 460 3.12 40.77 7.17
N ARG A 461 2.62 40.75 5.92
CA ARG A 461 2.16 41.98 5.26
C ARG A 461 0.64 42.01 5.12
N PRO A 462 -0.06 42.99 5.72
CA PRO A 462 -1.50 43.16 5.54
C PRO A 462 -1.79 43.53 4.09
N ILE A 463 -2.79 42.87 3.49
CA ILE A 463 -3.42 43.35 2.26
C ILE A 463 -4.35 44.50 2.69
N ASP A 464 -3.91 45.73 2.46
CA ASP A 464 -4.70 46.94 2.68
C ASP A 464 -5.68 47.08 1.51
N ALA A 465 -6.84 46.44 1.63
CA ALA A 465 -7.91 46.53 0.65
C ALA A 465 -8.81 47.74 0.98
N THR A 466 -8.37 48.93 0.56
CA THR A 466 -9.29 50.05 0.38
C THR A 466 -10.07 49.81 -0.91
N TYR A 467 -11.21 49.12 -0.78
CA TYR A 467 -12.24 49.06 -1.82
C TYR A 467 -12.92 50.42 -1.90
N ASP A 468 -12.67 51.16 -2.98
CA ASP A 468 -13.43 52.37 -3.33
C ASP A 468 -14.31 52.08 -4.56
N GLU A 469 -15.63 52.07 -4.35
CA GLU A 469 -16.65 51.79 -5.38
C GLU A 469 -16.76 52.89 -6.46
N ALA A 470 -15.96 53.97 -6.38
CA ALA A 470 -16.13 55.15 -7.22
C ALA A 470 -15.49 55.10 -8.63
N SER A 471 -14.85 54.00 -9.05
CA SER A 471 -14.02 53.99 -10.28
C SER A 471 -14.65 53.35 -11.53
N ALA A 472 -15.96 53.12 -11.55
CA ALA A 472 -16.69 52.41 -12.63
C ALA A 472 -16.83 53.20 -13.97
N GLY A 473 -15.86 54.03 -14.35
CA GLY A 473 -16.08 55.09 -15.36
C GLY A 473 -15.06 55.25 -16.48
N THR A 474 -14.00 54.44 -16.63
CA THR A 474 -13.05 54.66 -17.75
C THR A 474 -12.78 53.40 -18.57
N ALA A 475 -13.06 53.54 -19.87
CA ALA A 475 -12.85 52.54 -20.90
C ALA A 475 -11.37 52.10 -20.95
N PHE A 476 -11.11 50.83 -20.65
CA PHE A 476 -9.79 50.25 -20.74
C PHE A 476 -9.64 49.53 -22.09
N THR A 477 -8.92 50.18 -23.00
CA THR A 477 -8.49 49.63 -24.29
C THR A 477 -7.06 49.13 -24.14
N GLY A 478 -6.82 47.85 -24.41
CA GLY A 478 -5.48 47.26 -24.48
C GLY A 478 -5.10 46.35 -23.31
N TYR A 479 -5.39 45.05 -23.46
CA TYR A 479 -4.79 44.00 -22.63
C TYR A 479 -3.47 43.54 -23.27
N THR A 480 -2.38 44.23 -22.95
CA THR A 480 -1.03 43.64 -22.97
C THR A 480 -0.71 43.23 -21.55
N GLY A 481 -0.38 41.95 -21.34
CA GLY A 481 -0.16 41.37 -20.02
C GLY A 481 0.80 42.18 -19.13
N ALA A 482 0.26 42.70 -18.02
CA ALA A 482 0.95 43.11 -16.79
C ALA A 482 -0.09 43.89 -15.95
N GLY A 483 -0.87 43.19 -15.12
CA GLY A 483 -1.93 43.86 -14.35
C GLY A 483 -2.72 42.99 -13.36
N PHE A 484 -2.35 41.72 -13.19
CA PHE A 484 -2.70 40.94 -12.00
C PHE A 484 -1.43 40.77 -11.17
N ASP A 485 -0.92 41.90 -10.67
CA ASP A 485 0.05 41.87 -9.58
C ASP A 485 -0.71 42.24 -8.31
N SER A 486 -0.59 41.40 -7.28
CA SER A 486 -1.13 41.56 -5.92
C SER A 486 -2.64 41.33 -5.68
N ALA A 487 -3.09 40.06 -5.61
CA ALA A 487 -4.09 39.60 -4.62
C ALA A 487 -4.41 38.09 -4.64
N LEU A 488 -4.13 37.36 -5.72
CA LEU A 488 -4.49 35.92 -5.84
C LEU A 488 -3.34 35.01 -6.30
N ASP A 489 -2.07 35.42 -6.14
CA ASP A 489 -0.91 34.49 -6.23
C ASP A 489 -0.84 33.65 -4.94
N LEU A 490 -1.83 32.79 -4.73
CA LEU A 490 -1.93 31.91 -3.57
C LEU A 490 -0.91 30.75 -3.58
N GLY A 491 0.20 30.88 -4.32
CA GLY A 491 1.34 29.97 -4.24
C GLY A 491 1.03 28.49 -4.43
N ARG A 492 -0.14 28.16 -4.98
CA ARG A 492 -0.70 26.81 -5.10
C ARG A 492 -0.22 26.24 -6.41
N PHE A 493 0.64 25.23 -6.31
CA PHE A 493 1.05 24.45 -7.47
C PHE A 493 0.21 23.18 -7.50
N VAL A 494 0.05 22.62 -8.69
CA VAL A 494 -0.70 21.40 -8.94
C VAL A 494 0.13 20.48 -9.85
N GLY A 495 -0.45 19.32 -10.17
CA GLY A 495 0.19 18.30 -10.98
C GLY A 495 1.11 17.40 -10.16
N LEU A 496 1.57 16.31 -10.80
CA LEU A 496 2.31 15.22 -10.15
C LEU A 496 3.59 15.70 -9.43
N THR A 497 4.23 16.74 -9.97
CA THR A 497 5.52 17.27 -9.52
C THR A 497 5.39 18.64 -8.87
N CYS A 498 4.16 19.14 -8.62
CA CYS A 498 3.93 20.48 -8.06
C CYS A 498 4.66 21.61 -8.83
N SER A 499 4.80 21.45 -10.15
CA SER A 499 5.45 22.42 -11.03
C SER A 499 4.45 23.19 -11.89
N GLU A 500 3.18 22.79 -11.91
CA GLU A 500 2.12 23.42 -12.70
C GLU A 500 1.34 24.41 -11.85
N ARG A 501 0.88 25.50 -12.46
CA ARG A 501 -0.05 26.45 -11.84
C ARG A 501 -1.48 26.09 -12.26
N PRO A 502 -2.45 26.13 -11.32
CA PRO A 502 -3.86 25.99 -11.67
C PRO A 502 -4.29 27.17 -12.53
N CYS A 503 -5.19 26.93 -13.48
CA CYS A 503 -5.82 27.99 -14.26
C CYS A 503 -7.20 28.32 -13.70
N PRO A 504 -7.76 29.49 -14.03
CA PRO A 504 -9.14 29.82 -13.71
C PRO A 504 -10.13 28.82 -14.35
N HIS A 505 -11.20 28.50 -13.62
CA HIS A 505 -12.33 27.70 -14.11
C HIS A 505 -13.64 28.49 -14.09
N GLY A 506 -14.61 28.02 -14.85
CA GLY A 506 -15.95 28.59 -14.88
C GLY A 506 -16.91 27.88 -15.84
N PRO A 507 -18.14 28.40 -15.97
CA PRO A 507 -19.11 27.84 -16.88
C PRO A 507 -18.72 28.11 -18.32
N ASP A 508 -18.86 27.12 -19.21
CA ASP A 508 -18.71 27.35 -20.65
C ASP A 508 -19.87 28.25 -21.11
N PRO A 509 -19.63 29.46 -21.64
CA PRO A 509 -20.70 30.33 -22.12
C PRO A 509 -21.53 29.69 -23.25
N LEU A 510 -21.03 28.62 -23.88
CA LEU A 510 -21.76 27.85 -24.90
C LEU A 510 -22.43 26.56 -24.36
N GLY A 511 -22.30 26.27 -23.06
CA GLY A 511 -22.76 25.04 -22.41
C GLY A 511 -24.29 24.90 -22.20
N GLY A 512 -25.11 25.82 -22.73
CA GLY A 512 -26.57 25.75 -22.61
C GLY A 512 -27.08 26.03 -21.19
N THR A 513 -28.08 25.29 -20.73
CA THR A 513 -28.75 25.54 -19.42
C THR A 513 -27.85 25.29 -18.21
N GLU A 514 -26.80 24.49 -18.34
CA GLU A 514 -25.85 24.18 -17.26
C GLU A 514 -24.83 25.30 -17.02
N ALA A 515 -24.59 26.15 -18.02
CA ALA A 515 -23.73 27.33 -17.93
C ALA A 515 -24.27 28.40 -16.96
N LEU A 516 -25.59 28.40 -16.71
CA LEU A 516 -26.28 29.29 -15.78
C LEU A 516 -26.93 28.52 -14.61
N GLY A 517 -26.39 27.33 -14.29
CA GLY A 517 -26.83 26.53 -13.16
C GLY A 517 -26.82 27.30 -11.83
N GLN A 518 -27.41 26.70 -10.80
CA GLN A 518 -27.45 27.29 -9.47
C GLN A 518 -26.04 27.33 -8.87
N LEU A 519 -25.75 28.42 -8.15
CA LEU A 519 -24.56 28.53 -7.31
C LEU A 519 -24.78 27.71 -6.04
N GLU A 520 -23.71 27.10 -5.56
CA GLU A 520 -23.72 26.39 -4.28
C GLU A 520 -23.95 27.39 -3.13
N THR A 521 -24.93 27.11 -2.27
CA THR A 521 -25.15 27.83 -1.02
C THR A 521 -25.17 26.84 0.13
N GLN A 522 -24.36 27.09 1.16
CA GLN A 522 -24.31 26.29 2.38
C GLN A 522 -24.75 27.14 3.57
N THR A 523 -25.56 26.56 4.46
CA THR A 523 -26.05 27.23 5.66
C THR A 523 -25.31 26.72 6.89
N ILE A 524 -24.72 27.64 7.64
CA ILE A 524 -24.11 27.41 8.95
C ILE A 524 -25.15 27.81 10.01
N SER A 525 -25.59 26.85 10.80
CA SER A 525 -26.43 27.04 11.97
C SER A 525 -25.58 26.90 13.23
N CYS A 526 -25.47 27.96 14.03
CA CYS A 526 -24.61 27.93 15.22
C CYS A 526 -25.29 28.50 16.47
N LYS A 527 -25.23 27.72 17.56
CA LYS A 527 -25.74 28.07 18.88
C LYS A 527 -24.64 27.97 19.95
N SER A 528 -24.42 29.05 20.68
CA SER A 528 -23.45 29.10 21.78
C SER A 528 -24.14 29.57 23.08
N PRO A 529 -24.08 28.80 24.18
CA PRO A 529 -24.64 29.21 25.47
C PRO A 529 -23.88 30.39 26.10
N THR A 530 -22.64 30.63 25.68
CA THR A 530 -21.81 31.72 26.19
C THR A 530 -22.17 33.04 25.48
N LEU A 531 -22.58 34.04 26.26
CA LEU A 531 -22.92 35.38 25.76
C LEU A 531 -21.66 36.13 25.31
N ALA A 532 -21.75 36.83 24.17
CA ALA A 532 -20.72 37.73 23.68
C ALA A 532 -20.49 38.87 24.71
N GLY A 533 -19.47 38.73 25.57
CA GLY A 533 -19.17 39.76 26.58
C GLY A 533 -18.28 39.36 27.77
N GLY A 534 -17.83 38.11 27.88
CA GLY A 534 -16.90 37.66 28.93
C GLY A 534 -15.49 37.36 28.42
N ASN A 535 -14.50 37.27 29.32
CA ASN A 535 -13.09 36.95 29.01
C ASN A 535 -12.85 35.54 28.41
N ASN A 536 -13.89 34.71 28.31
CA ASN A 536 -13.87 33.37 27.71
C ASN A 536 -14.86 33.34 26.54
N VAL A 537 -14.46 33.87 25.39
CA VAL A 537 -15.27 33.84 24.17
C VAL A 537 -15.08 32.49 23.51
N SER A 538 -16.17 31.78 23.19
CA SER A 538 -16.09 30.53 22.44
C SER A 538 -15.56 30.80 21.03
N VAL A 539 -14.72 29.89 20.52
CA VAL A 539 -14.00 30.05 19.25
C VAL A 539 -14.15 28.78 18.42
N ILE A 540 -14.44 28.96 17.14
CA ILE A 540 -14.52 27.89 16.14
C ILE A 540 -13.51 28.13 15.03
N THR A 541 -13.08 27.05 14.40
CA THR A 541 -12.31 27.11 13.16
C THR A 541 -13.17 26.53 12.06
N LEU A 542 -13.33 27.26 10.95
CA LEU A 542 -13.99 26.76 9.75
C LEU A 542 -12.94 26.23 8.79
N SER A 543 -13.29 25.22 8.01
CA SER A 543 -12.40 24.66 6.99
C SER A 543 -13.17 24.27 5.74
N HIS A 544 -12.56 24.51 4.59
CA HIS A 544 -13.07 24.09 3.28
C HIS A 544 -11.93 23.41 2.53
N MET A 545 -12.16 22.18 2.05
CA MET A 545 -11.12 21.35 1.41
C MET A 545 -9.85 21.23 2.28
N GLY A 546 -10.04 21.14 3.60
CA GLY A 546 -9.01 21.03 4.65
C GLY A 546 -7.98 22.15 4.73
N VAL A 547 -8.26 23.31 4.12
CA VAL A 547 -7.61 24.57 4.51
C VAL A 547 -8.51 25.22 5.55
N SER A 548 -7.93 25.54 6.71
CA SER A 548 -8.65 26.09 7.85
C SER A 548 -8.45 27.58 7.99
N THR A 549 -9.48 28.27 8.47
CA THR A 549 -9.40 29.69 8.83
C THR A 549 -8.49 29.84 10.04
N THR A 550 -8.04 31.06 10.30
CA THR A 550 -7.66 31.41 11.67
C THR A 550 -8.86 31.25 12.60
N PRO A 551 -8.66 30.99 13.91
CA PRO A 551 -9.78 30.83 14.84
C PRO A 551 -10.73 32.04 14.83
N LEU A 552 -12.04 31.78 14.73
CA LEU A 552 -13.12 32.75 14.63
C LEU A 552 -13.94 32.77 15.92
N ALA A 553 -14.16 33.96 16.47
CA ALA A 553 -14.97 34.13 17.67
C ALA A 553 -16.47 33.99 17.35
N ILE A 554 -17.28 33.59 18.34
CA ILE A 554 -18.75 33.50 18.15
C ILE A 554 -19.42 34.82 17.73
N ASN A 555 -18.81 35.97 18.01
CA ASN A 555 -19.30 37.29 17.63
C ASN A 555 -18.73 37.80 16.29
N THR A 556 -18.03 36.94 15.52
CA THR A 556 -17.51 37.28 14.19
C THR A 556 -18.63 37.83 13.31
N THR A 557 -18.37 39.00 12.72
CA THR A 557 -19.30 39.74 11.87
C THR A 557 -19.25 39.25 10.42
N GLN A 558 -20.25 39.63 9.62
CA GLN A 558 -20.32 39.30 8.19
C GLN A 558 -19.04 39.62 7.39
N PRO A 559 -18.48 40.85 7.44
CA PRO A 559 -17.27 41.17 6.69
C PRO A 559 -16.04 40.39 7.17
N GLU A 560 -15.94 40.11 8.47
CA GLU A 560 -14.84 39.31 9.04
C GLU A 560 -14.93 37.85 8.60
N LEU A 561 -16.14 37.28 8.57
CA LEU A 561 -16.37 35.90 8.12
C LEU A 561 -16.09 35.75 6.63
N LYS A 562 -16.59 36.68 5.80
CA LYS A 562 -16.30 36.72 4.36
C LYS A 562 -14.79 36.75 4.14
N LEU A 563 -14.09 37.66 4.79
CA LEU A 563 -12.64 37.77 4.67
C LEU A 563 -11.90 36.51 5.15
N ALA A 564 -12.38 35.85 6.22
CA ALA A 564 -11.78 34.62 6.71
C ALA A 564 -11.94 33.45 5.72
N LEU A 565 -13.11 33.33 5.09
CA LEU A 565 -13.38 32.31 4.08
C LEU A 565 -12.59 32.57 2.79
N GLU A 566 -12.58 33.79 2.27
CA GLU A 566 -11.85 34.16 1.03
C GLU A 566 -10.31 34.13 1.21
N ARG A 567 -9.83 33.96 2.45
CA ARG A 567 -8.40 33.69 2.74
C ARG A 567 -8.05 32.21 2.65
N LEU A 568 -9.03 31.31 2.60
CA LEU A 568 -8.78 29.90 2.38
C LEU A 568 -8.32 29.70 0.94
N ALA A 569 -7.21 29.02 0.71
CA ALA A 569 -6.72 28.78 -0.65
C ALA A 569 -7.68 27.96 -1.53
N SER A 570 -8.69 27.34 -0.91
CA SER A 570 -9.76 26.55 -1.51
C SER A 570 -11.04 27.35 -1.78
N VAL A 571 -11.08 28.64 -1.47
CA VAL A 571 -12.24 29.51 -1.61
C VAL A 571 -11.80 30.85 -2.18
N GLY A 572 -12.35 31.21 -3.34
CA GLY A 572 -12.10 32.48 -4.01
C GLY A 572 -12.98 33.58 -3.43
N VAL A 573 -14.13 33.81 -4.05
CA VAL A 573 -15.10 34.84 -3.69
C VAL A 573 -16.40 34.19 -3.21
N VAL A 574 -16.88 34.63 -2.05
CA VAL A 574 -18.15 34.19 -1.47
C VAL A 574 -19.06 35.36 -1.15
N ASP A 575 -20.36 35.18 -1.29
CA ASP A 575 -21.34 36.05 -0.65
C ASP A 575 -21.74 35.46 0.70
N VAL A 576 -21.78 36.29 1.73
CA VAL A 576 -22.11 35.86 3.10
C VAL A 576 -23.29 36.67 3.58
N ALA A 577 -24.40 36.00 3.89
CA ALA A 577 -25.61 36.62 4.44
C ALA A 577 -25.87 36.06 5.84
N MET A 578 -25.95 36.94 6.85
CA MET A 578 -26.15 36.55 8.26
C MET A 578 -27.49 37.07 8.78
N SER A 579 -28.23 36.24 9.50
CA SER A 579 -29.53 36.63 10.09
C SER A 579 -29.39 37.55 11.32
N ASP A 580 -28.34 37.36 12.11
CA ASP A 580 -28.23 37.95 13.47
C ASP A 580 -26.98 38.81 13.68
N GLY A 581 -26.24 39.15 12.62
CA GLY A 581 -25.05 40.00 12.66
C GLY A 581 -23.82 39.39 13.36
N ALA A 582 -23.95 38.19 13.92
CA ALA A 582 -22.89 37.43 14.59
C ALA A 582 -22.96 35.95 14.19
N LEU A 583 -21.81 35.27 14.17
CA LEU A 583 -21.68 33.89 13.68
C LEU A 583 -22.47 32.88 14.52
N CYS A 584 -22.53 33.08 15.83
CA CYS A 584 -23.31 32.24 16.75
C CYS A 584 -24.05 33.13 17.76
N THR A 585 -25.28 32.75 18.11
CA THR A 585 -26.05 33.40 19.18
C THR A 585 -26.55 32.37 20.20
N ALA A 586 -27.07 32.83 21.35
CA ALA A 586 -27.64 31.96 22.37
C ALA A 586 -28.94 31.26 21.91
N THR A 587 -29.67 31.87 20.97
CA THR A 587 -30.90 31.35 20.39
C THR A 587 -30.66 30.52 19.13
N GLY A 588 -29.46 30.59 18.55
CA GLY A 588 -29.11 30.03 17.24
C GLY A 588 -29.09 31.13 16.19
N ALA A 589 -27.99 31.21 15.43
CA ALA A 589 -27.82 32.11 14.30
C ALA A 589 -27.73 31.31 13.00
N GLN A 590 -28.23 31.85 11.89
CA GLN A 590 -28.06 31.29 10.57
C GLN A 590 -27.19 32.17 9.69
N THR A 591 -26.24 31.54 9.01
CA THR A 591 -25.38 32.20 8.02
C THR A 591 -25.40 31.42 6.73
N ASN A 592 -25.79 32.07 5.63
CA ASN A 592 -25.72 31.49 4.29
C ASN A 592 -24.44 31.96 3.60
N VAL A 593 -23.65 31.00 3.14
CA VAL A 593 -22.43 31.22 2.35
C VAL A 593 -22.70 30.75 0.93
N THR A 594 -22.69 31.66 -0.03
CA THR A 594 -22.85 31.34 -1.47
C THR A 594 -21.51 31.46 -2.17
N PHE A 595 -21.09 30.40 -2.86
CA PHE A 595 -19.83 30.38 -3.59
C PHE A 595 -20.02 31.04 -4.96
N LEU A 596 -19.21 32.08 -5.25
CA LEU A 596 -19.31 32.86 -6.48
C LEU A 596 -18.24 32.49 -7.51
N THR A 597 -17.19 31.77 -7.09
CA THR A 597 -16.07 31.38 -7.96
C THR A 597 -15.92 29.89 -8.15
N GLU A 598 -16.19 29.11 -7.10
CA GLU A 598 -16.18 27.66 -7.11
C GLU A 598 -17.57 27.20 -7.56
N PHE A 599 -17.64 26.56 -8.72
CA PHE A 599 -18.89 26.09 -9.29
C PHE A 599 -19.01 24.57 -9.21
N GLY A 600 -20.25 24.08 -9.33
CA GLY A 600 -20.61 22.68 -9.14
C GLY A 600 -21.01 22.39 -7.70
N ASP A 601 -21.24 21.11 -7.42
CA ASP A 601 -21.56 20.58 -6.09
C ASP A 601 -20.27 20.59 -5.24
N LEU A 602 -20.21 21.47 -4.23
CA LEU A 602 -19.02 21.66 -3.41
C LEU A 602 -19.14 20.93 -2.06
N PRO A 603 -18.04 20.38 -1.53
CA PRO A 603 -18.05 19.83 -0.19
C PRO A 603 -18.49 20.85 0.87
N LEU A 604 -19.19 20.36 1.90
CA LEU A 604 -19.61 21.20 3.02
C LEU A 604 -18.41 21.81 3.75
N ILE A 605 -18.52 23.09 4.11
CA ILE A 605 -17.67 23.73 5.10
C ILE A 605 -17.76 22.90 6.39
N ARG A 606 -16.62 22.66 7.03
CA ARG A 606 -16.56 21.96 8.32
C ARG A 606 -16.21 22.93 9.43
N ALA A 607 -16.84 22.76 10.58
CA ALA A 607 -16.51 23.49 11.80
C ALA A 607 -15.85 22.57 12.82
N SER A 608 -14.81 23.08 13.49
CA SER A 608 -14.21 22.44 14.65
C SER A 608 -14.17 23.41 15.83
N VAL A 609 -14.58 22.95 17.00
CA VAL A 609 -14.54 23.73 18.24
C VAL A 609 -13.08 23.91 18.66
N SER A 610 -12.63 25.17 18.71
CA SER A 610 -11.25 25.51 19.11
C SER A 610 -11.15 25.74 20.61
N SER A 611 -12.17 26.35 21.21
CA SER A 611 -12.32 26.51 22.67
C SER A 611 -13.72 26.97 23.03
N GLY A 612 -14.19 26.65 24.25
CA GLY A 612 -15.48 27.09 24.77
C GLY A 612 -16.61 26.07 24.61
N GLU A 613 -17.78 26.38 25.19
CA GLU A 613 -18.97 25.54 25.12
C GLU A 613 -19.85 25.94 23.94
N PHE A 614 -20.42 24.94 23.26
CA PHE A 614 -21.34 25.10 22.15
C PHE A 614 -22.58 24.24 22.40
N GLY A 615 -23.75 24.77 22.06
CA GLY A 615 -25.01 24.04 22.14
C GLY A 615 -25.24 23.20 20.89
N GLU A 616 -24.92 23.76 19.72
CA GLU A 616 -25.11 23.11 18.41
C GLU A 616 -24.30 23.85 17.34
N ILE A 617 -23.63 23.12 16.46
CA ILE A 617 -23.07 23.64 15.21
C ILE A 617 -23.45 22.63 14.12
N ASP A 618 -24.25 23.07 13.18
CA ASP A 618 -24.69 22.27 12.03
C ASP A 618 -24.41 23.04 10.74
N ILE A 619 -23.91 22.33 9.74
CA ILE A 619 -23.63 22.90 8.42
C ILE A 619 -24.28 22.00 7.38
N ALA A 620 -25.16 22.59 6.58
CA ALA A 620 -25.97 21.88 5.61
C ALA A 620 -25.93 22.56 4.24
N GLU A 621 -26.13 21.77 3.21
CA GLU A 621 -26.32 22.24 1.84
C GLU A 621 -27.71 22.88 1.74
N ALA A 622 -27.77 24.18 1.41
CA ALA A 622 -29.02 24.90 1.23
C ALA A 622 -29.47 24.89 -0.23
N VAL A 623 -28.51 25.07 -1.15
CA VAL A 623 -28.71 24.98 -2.60
C VAL A 623 -27.53 24.24 -3.18
N LYS A 624 -27.82 23.12 -3.84
CA LYS A 624 -26.83 22.33 -4.57
C LYS A 624 -26.35 23.06 -5.82
N GLY A 625 -25.05 23.29 -5.90
CA GLY A 625 -24.39 23.88 -7.03
C GLY A 625 -24.46 22.97 -8.25
N THR A 626 -24.97 23.52 -9.35
CA THR A 626 -25.09 22.80 -10.64
C THR A 626 -24.41 23.55 -11.78
N ARG A 627 -23.84 24.73 -11.50
CA ARG A 627 -23.13 25.52 -12.49
C ARG A 627 -21.86 24.81 -12.94
N GLU A 628 -21.64 24.78 -14.25
CA GLU A 628 -20.47 24.15 -14.84
C GLU A 628 -19.14 24.82 -14.37
N ASN A 629 -18.09 24.02 -14.18
CA ASN A 629 -16.80 24.46 -13.63
C ASN A 629 -15.60 23.93 -14.45
N VAL A 630 -15.37 24.50 -15.63
CA VAL A 630 -14.39 23.99 -16.60
C VAL A 630 -13.21 24.93 -16.75
N GLU A 631 -12.02 24.35 -16.90
CA GLU A 631 -10.77 25.09 -17.09
C GLU A 631 -10.87 26.01 -18.31
N CYS A 632 -10.59 27.30 -18.09
CA CYS A 632 -10.69 28.35 -19.10
C CYS A 632 -12.03 28.36 -19.86
N ASN A 633 -13.11 27.90 -19.22
CA ASN A 633 -14.47 27.82 -19.75
C ASN A 633 -14.60 27.06 -21.08
N ARG A 634 -13.63 26.18 -21.42
CA ARG A 634 -13.43 25.62 -22.79
C ARG A 634 -13.24 26.66 -23.90
N GLN A 635 -13.05 27.92 -23.53
CA GLN A 635 -12.90 29.06 -24.43
C GLN A 635 -11.46 29.59 -24.46
N GLY A 636 -10.51 28.85 -23.89
CA GLY A 636 -9.08 29.15 -23.95
C GLY A 636 -8.22 27.94 -23.61
N ILE A 637 -6.92 28.08 -23.81
CA ILE A 637 -5.90 27.09 -23.42
C ILE A 637 -5.18 27.60 -22.18
N CYS A 638 -5.13 26.77 -21.15
CA CYS A 638 -4.36 27.05 -19.93
C CYS A 638 -2.85 26.93 -20.21
N ASP A 639 -2.09 28.00 -19.94
CA ASP A 639 -0.64 27.91 -19.79
C ASP A 639 -0.30 27.48 -18.36
N LYS A 640 0.04 26.20 -18.18
CA LYS A 640 0.38 25.60 -16.88
C LYS A 640 1.66 26.16 -16.24
N ALA A 641 2.50 26.88 -16.98
CA ALA A 641 3.68 27.52 -16.40
C ALA A 641 3.32 28.84 -15.68
N THR A 642 2.34 29.56 -16.22
CA THR A 642 1.91 30.88 -15.72
C THR A 642 0.59 30.86 -14.95
N GLY A 643 -0.27 29.85 -15.18
CA GLY A 643 -1.63 29.77 -14.66
C GLY A 643 -2.62 30.66 -15.41
N LEU A 644 -2.24 31.17 -16.59
CA LEU A 644 -3.07 32.09 -17.37
C LEU A 644 -3.83 31.35 -18.48
N CYS A 645 -5.11 31.68 -18.65
CA CYS A 645 -5.87 31.23 -19.81
C CYS A 645 -5.60 32.11 -21.03
N HIS A 646 -5.14 31.48 -22.11
CA HIS A 646 -5.06 32.10 -23.44
C HIS A 646 -6.39 31.91 -24.17
N CYS A 647 -7.21 32.97 -24.15
CA CYS A 647 -8.56 32.93 -24.72
C CYS A 647 -8.54 32.78 -26.24
N PHE A 648 -9.49 32.00 -26.76
CA PHE A 648 -9.77 31.91 -28.19
C PHE A 648 -10.35 33.21 -28.73
N SER A 649 -10.42 33.35 -30.06
CA SER A 649 -10.94 34.56 -30.70
C SER A 649 -12.32 34.94 -30.18
N HIS A 650 -12.54 36.25 -29.95
CA HIS A 650 -13.80 36.83 -29.43
C HIS A 650 -14.16 36.45 -27.99
N ARG A 651 -13.20 35.92 -27.23
CA ARG A 651 -13.35 35.60 -25.81
C ARG A 651 -12.42 36.47 -24.98
N VAL A 652 -12.94 36.98 -23.88
CA VAL A 652 -12.22 37.79 -22.89
C VAL A 652 -12.47 37.21 -21.51
N SER A 653 -11.68 37.67 -20.53
CA SER A 653 -11.94 37.40 -19.12
C SER A 653 -13.40 37.72 -18.77
N GLY A 654 -14.06 36.80 -18.06
CA GLY A 654 -15.47 36.90 -17.69
C GLY A 654 -15.70 37.42 -16.27
N ASP A 655 -16.96 37.69 -15.94
CA ASP A 655 -17.47 38.00 -14.60
C ASP A 655 -18.13 36.78 -13.91
N GLY A 656 -18.21 35.64 -14.60
CA GLY A 656 -18.90 34.44 -14.12
C GLY A 656 -20.38 34.34 -14.56
N ALA A 657 -20.86 35.33 -15.33
CA ALA A 657 -22.20 35.40 -15.91
C ALA A 657 -22.15 35.73 -17.42
N GLN A 658 -21.10 35.25 -18.11
CA GLN A 658 -20.86 35.41 -19.55
C GLN A 658 -20.61 36.84 -20.05
N SER A 659 -20.51 37.82 -19.16
CA SER A 659 -20.13 39.19 -19.49
C SER A 659 -18.63 39.40 -19.26
N PRO A 660 -17.99 40.40 -19.92
CA PRO A 660 -16.62 40.76 -19.61
C PRO A 660 -16.41 41.09 -18.14
N GLY A 661 -15.35 40.55 -17.56
CA GLY A 661 -14.98 40.74 -16.17
C GLY A 661 -13.49 40.48 -15.93
N ARG A 662 -13.11 40.20 -14.68
CA ARG A 662 -11.70 40.12 -14.26
C ARG A 662 -11.26 38.71 -13.81
N ARG A 663 -12.03 37.65 -14.08
CA ARG A 663 -11.70 36.28 -13.65
C ARG A 663 -10.53 35.63 -14.39
N GLY A 664 -10.14 36.15 -15.57
CA GLY A 664 -9.05 35.60 -16.39
C GLY A 664 -9.36 34.23 -17.00
N ASP A 665 -10.65 33.88 -17.13
CA ASP A 665 -11.17 32.54 -17.39
C ASP A 665 -11.73 32.33 -18.81
N CYS A 666 -11.68 33.35 -19.66
CA CYS A 666 -12.23 33.33 -21.01
C CYS A 666 -13.76 33.18 -21.11
N GLY A 667 -14.50 33.51 -20.04
CA GLY A 667 -15.96 33.40 -20.01
C GLY A 667 -16.73 34.56 -20.63
N GLY A 668 -16.08 35.72 -20.81
CA GLY A 668 -16.71 36.92 -21.32
C GLY A 668 -16.71 36.96 -22.85
N LEU A 669 -17.77 37.50 -23.43
CA LEU A 669 -17.83 37.83 -24.86
C LEU A 669 -17.28 39.23 -25.11
N ASP A 670 -16.35 39.37 -26.07
CA ASP A 670 -15.88 40.69 -26.48
C ASP A 670 -16.97 41.42 -27.28
N HIS A 671 -17.59 42.43 -26.65
CA HIS A 671 -18.67 43.23 -27.24
C HIS A 671 -18.24 44.03 -28.48
N LEU A 672 -16.94 44.19 -28.75
CA LEU A 672 -16.48 44.86 -29.98
C LEU A 672 -16.73 44.03 -31.25
N PHE A 673 -17.15 42.77 -31.13
CA PHE A 673 -17.47 41.88 -32.25
C PHE A 673 -18.98 41.56 -32.39
N THR A 674 -19.86 42.12 -31.55
CA THR A 674 -21.32 41.91 -31.66
C THR A 674 -22.04 42.90 -32.57
N ASP A 675 -21.40 44.01 -32.97
CA ASP A 675 -22.04 45.10 -33.74
C ASP A 675 -21.88 44.98 -35.27
N GLY A 676 -21.63 43.78 -35.80
CA GLY A 676 -21.27 43.57 -37.22
C GLY A 676 -21.99 42.42 -37.95
N ALA A 677 -23.16 41.97 -37.49
CA ALA A 677 -23.97 40.96 -38.18
C ALA A 677 -25.30 41.54 -38.70
#